data_AF-A0AA86NJR2-F1
#
_entry.id   AF-A0AA86NJR2-F1
#
_cell.length_a   1.000
_cell.length_b   1.000
_cell.length_c   1.000
_cell.angle_alpha   90.00
_cell.angle_beta   90.00
_cell.angle_gamma   90.00
#
_symmetry.space_group_name_H-M   'P 1'
#
loop_
_entity.id
_entity.type
_entity.pdbx_description
1 polymer ?
#
loop_
_entity_poly.entity_id
_entity_poly.type
_entity_poly.pdbx_seq_one_letter_code
_entity_poly.pdbx_strand_id
1 'polypeptide(L)'
;MAMITTTSIYVLGFIGLMIYTAIVIANKQLCFIFGDVSDGIEYLIICGCALAASIPSVLLLFAIYKQKQILRIQSYQVICIVFETVLLVVCVVAVSLPHSKNWGPLIEPRGNGASITWWTQIKQISSLCVEGKLYYQSDDSSTKIAGNCQYVPTYKTNNHNLLIPSVQFTFQLFDDNFTFSNVVKEDVSFFVTSDILSSRQYLQKNVEGTQQYDIHVSAGDTIQHYSNKDMFKLLSNPDQLKFLQAVGEQDAKSALQEFNYLQQVHGVCFYFVSAFDEHSQMTTASIEIAIQFLEREIYSYSGIKFIVSHQPVYSTGEHGANPQFSIAMQSFLDRHEDSNIMAVFGGRDHVFSSYQKDGVYFFNTGGSGSRLTNVFETSEMKNRTWKANRLDGPQPSDQRLNFGGEFHLLSLLQHTRVEVNVSKSGVGYVIKNIETGKVESTFAQDIKKPRFWGPIVSPYENGANITWWTRDPVKTSVCIDGKLYYGTNNMHETQTLEDCSLEPAVEKLYFHSIFVDRQQFDAVVEGKEIHFDNRPKDSVKFIITSDAHEMTPIIRRSIQNMEDFDFHICGGDQTYWSTAIEYDLAFPNWHQKPFCQCQGNHEAYATRRPVKQRDTTFHQQINGVHFFSVFIFNESDIAAVDDTLVNQSITWLDENIQLYTGTKFILVHHPMYSTGEFGSYPLFTTQLEIILDKYDILAVITGHDHIFSSYKRKNVLILVAGSGGGPLDKVNDSSVMEDRIWNADQLLGPLPFSPNDKSMGANYHLYSFCGYTRTEVELTKSVVTYLIRDLLSWEVIAEYKQDR
;
A
#
# COMPACT_ATOMS: atom_id res chain seq x y z
N MET A 1 -40.86 40.48 -73.65
CA MET A 1 -39.46 40.40 -73.18
C MET A 1 -39.34 40.44 -71.66
N ALA A 2 -40.08 41.27 -70.92
CA ALA A 2 -39.97 41.34 -69.44
C ALA A 2 -40.30 40.04 -68.66
N MET A 3 -41.07 39.10 -69.24
CA MET A 3 -41.38 37.80 -68.62
C MET A 3 -40.25 36.77 -68.71
N ILE A 4 -39.44 36.80 -69.79
CA ILE A 4 -38.35 35.83 -69.97
C ILE A 4 -37.20 36.15 -69.00
N THR A 5 -36.99 37.42 -68.68
CA THR A 5 -36.01 37.87 -67.70
C THR A 5 -36.35 37.40 -66.28
N THR A 6 -37.62 37.44 -65.85
CA THR A 6 -37.97 37.05 -64.47
C THR A 6 -37.87 35.55 -64.25
N THR A 7 -38.38 34.73 -65.17
CA THR A 7 -38.27 33.26 -65.06
C THR A 7 -36.81 32.80 -65.11
N SER A 8 -35.98 33.43 -65.95
CA SER A 8 -34.55 33.12 -66.01
C SER A 8 -33.82 33.50 -64.73
N ILE A 9 -34.18 34.62 -64.08
CA ILE A 9 -33.61 35.02 -62.78
C ILE A 9 -33.99 34.02 -61.69
N TYR A 10 -35.22 33.50 -61.67
CA TYR A 10 -35.62 32.49 -60.68
C TYR A 10 -34.97 31.12 -60.92
N VAL A 11 -34.82 30.69 -62.17
CA VAL A 11 -34.10 29.45 -62.50
C VAL A 11 -32.62 29.58 -62.13
N LEU A 12 -31.99 30.73 -62.42
CA LEU A 12 -30.61 31.00 -62.03
C LEU A 12 -30.45 31.12 -60.52
N GLY A 13 -31.43 31.69 -59.81
CA GLY A 13 -31.45 31.75 -58.34
C GLY A 13 -31.59 30.36 -57.72
N PHE A 14 -32.45 29.51 -58.26
CA PHE A 14 -32.64 28.13 -57.80
C PHE A 14 -31.41 27.26 -58.09
N ILE A 15 -30.80 27.39 -59.28
CA ILE A 15 -29.53 26.73 -59.60
C ILE A 15 -28.42 27.25 -58.69
N GLY A 16 -28.37 28.56 -58.43
CA GLY A 16 -27.41 29.16 -57.49
C GLY A 16 -27.55 28.62 -56.07
N LEU A 17 -28.79 28.46 -55.59
CA LEU A 17 -29.08 27.87 -54.28
C LEU A 17 -28.66 26.38 -54.24
N MET A 18 -29.01 25.61 -55.26
CA MET A 18 -28.61 24.20 -55.38
C MET A 18 -27.08 24.02 -55.43
N ILE A 19 -26.38 24.88 -56.17
CA ILE A 19 -24.92 24.88 -56.26
C ILE A 19 -24.31 25.30 -54.91
N TYR A 20 -24.87 26.32 -54.25
CA TYR A 20 -24.42 26.73 -52.92
C TYR A 20 -24.60 25.61 -51.89
N THR A 21 -25.77 24.95 -51.87
CA THR A 21 -26.03 23.79 -51.01
C THR A 21 -25.07 22.63 -51.34
N ALA A 22 -24.81 22.35 -52.61
CA ALA A 22 -23.85 21.32 -53.03
C ALA A 22 -22.40 21.66 -52.65
N ILE A 23 -21.99 22.93 -52.73
CA ILE A 23 -20.65 23.40 -52.30
C ILE A 23 -20.51 23.30 -50.79
N VAL A 24 -21.54 23.65 -50.02
CA VAL A 24 -21.55 23.51 -48.55
C VAL A 24 -21.53 22.02 -48.14
N ILE A 25 -22.20 21.14 -48.89
CA ILE A 25 -22.14 19.69 -48.68
C ILE A 25 -20.77 19.11 -49.04
N ALA A 26 -20.15 19.57 -50.13
CA ALA A 26 -18.87 19.05 -50.61
C ALA A 26 -17.66 19.58 -49.83
N ASN A 27 -17.77 20.74 -49.19
CA ASN A 27 -16.64 21.39 -48.55
C ASN A 27 -16.66 21.23 -47.03
N LYS A 28 -15.98 20.18 -46.54
CA LYS A 28 -15.75 19.91 -45.10
C LYS A 28 -15.16 21.11 -44.33
N GLN A 29 -14.52 22.08 -45.00
CA GLN A 29 -13.92 23.24 -44.35
C GLN A 29 -14.91 24.38 -44.05
N LEU A 30 -16.07 24.46 -44.72
CA LEU A 30 -17.12 25.44 -44.39
C LEU A 30 -17.90 25.07 -43.12
N CYS A 31 -17.80 23.82 -42.65
CA CYS A 31 -18.33 23.36 -41.36
C CYS A 31 -17.75 24.11 -40.15
N PHE A 32 -16.62 24.82 -40.31
CA PHE A 32 -16.01 25.61 -39.24
C PHE A 32 -16.88 26.78 -38.77
N ILE A 33 -17.82 27.27 -39.59
CA ILE A 33 -18.69 28.41 -39.22
C ILE A 33 -19.79 28.00 -38.23
N PHE A 34 -20.16 26.71 -38.16
CA PHE A 34 -21.26 26.22 -37.31
C PHE A 34 -20.82 25.45 -36.06
N GLY A 35 -19.52 25.46 -35.73
CA GLY A 35 -18.99 24.66 -34.62
C GLY A 35 -19.07 23.16 -34.91
N ASP A 36 -18.55 22.36 -34.00
CA ASP A 36 -18.31 20.92 -34.16
C ASP A 36 -19.63 20.10 -34.21
N VAL A 37 -20.38 20.20 -35.32
CA VAL A 37 -21.61 19.42 -35.61
C VAL A 37 -21.21 17.99 -35.96
N SER A 38 -20.78 17.24 -34.95
CA SER A 38 -20.10 15.93 -35.12
C SER A 38 -21.04 14.74 -35.31
N ASP A 39 -22.35 14.88 -35.08
CA ASP A 39 -23.25 13.71 -35.02
C ASP A 39 -24.06 13.45 -36.32
N GLY A 40 -23.90 14.25 -37.38
CA GLY A 40 -24.47 14.02 -38.73
C GLY A 40 -26.00 14.08 -38.85
N ILE A 41 -26.74 13.78 -37.79
CA ILE A 41 -28.21 13.78 -37.71
C ILE A 41 -28.74 15.22 -37.78
N GLU A 42 -28.10 16.16 -37.08
CA GLU A 42 -28.47 17.58 -37.12
C GLU A 42 -28.33 18.14 -38.55
N TYR A 43 -27.30 17.69 -39.29
CA TYR A 43 -27.10 18.04 -40.70
C TYR A 43 -28.15 17.41 -41.61
N LEU A 44 -28.51 16.14 -41.40
CA LEU A 44 -29.61 15.46 -42.10
C LEU A 44 -30.96 16.14 -41.86
N ILE A 45 -31.22 16.65 -40.66
CA ILE A 45 -32.44 17.39 -40.35
C ILE A 45 -32.45 18.75 -41.06
N ILE A 46 -31.33 19.49 -41.07
CA ILE A 46 -31.24 20.77 -41.80
C ILE A 46 -31.43 20.54 -43.30
N CYS A 47 -30.72 19.57 -43.88
CA CYS A 47 -30.85 19.21 -45.29
C CYS A 47 -32.27 18.71 -45.61
N GLY A 48 -32.87 17.89 -44.74
CA GLY A 48 -34.24 17.41 -44.87
C GLY A 48 -35.27 18.53 -44.80
N CYS A 49 -35.12 19.48 -43.85
CA CYS A 49 -35.94 20.69 -43.76
C CYS A 49 -35.83 21.53 -45.03
N ALA A 50 -34.62 21.76 -45.53
CA ALA A 50 -34.39 22.53 -46.76
C ALA A 50 -35.01 21.85 -47.99
N LEU A 51 -34.90 20.52 -48.08
CA LEU A 51 -35.53 19.74 -49.16
C LEU A 51 -37.06 19.83 -49.06
N ALA A 52 -37.63 19.65 -47.88
CA ALA A 52 -39.06 19.73 -47.63
C ALA A 52 -39.61 21.14 -47.92
N ALA A 53 -38.86 22.19 -47.57
CA ALA A 53 -39.19 23.58 -47.88
C ALA A 53 -39.24 23.85 -49.39
N SER A 54 -38.45 23.13 -50.20
CA SER A 54 -38.44 23.31 -51.66
C SER A 54 -39.63 22.65 -52.40
N ILE A 55 -40.31 21.69 -51.76
CA ILE A 55 -41.43 20.94 -52.37
C ILE A 55 -42.63 21.86 -52.72
N PRO A 56 -43.10 22.76 -51.84
CA PRO A 56 -44.14 23.74 -52.17
C PRO A 56 -43.79 24.64 -53.35
N SER A 57 -42.53 25.09 -53.44
CA SER A 57 -42.05 25.91 -54.56
C SER A 57 -42.06 25.15 -55.89
N VAL A 58 -41.70 23.86 -55.89
CA VAL A 58 -41.78 22.99 -57.08
C VAL A 58 -43.24 22.71 -57.47
N LEU A 59 -44.12 22.44 -56.50
CA LEU A 59 -45.55 22.24 -56.74
C LEU A 59 -46.24 23.51 -57.25
N LEU A 60 -45.83 24.68 -56.76
CA LEU A 60 -46.30 25.98 -57.23
C LEU A 60 -45.84 26.25 -58.68
N LEU A 61 -44.58 25.97 -59.02
CA LEU A 61 -44.08 26.03 -60.40
C LEU A 61 -44.86 25.10 -61.33
N PHE A 62 -45.20 23.89 -60.88
CA PHE A 62 -46.00 22.93 -61.63
C PHE A 62 -47.47 23.38 -61.80
N ALA A 63 -48.06 24.00 -60.78
CA ALA A 63 -49.40 24.58 -60.84
C ALA A 63 -49.47 25.81 -61.77
N ILE A 64 -48.45 26.68 -61.72
CA ILE A 64 -48.30 27.85 -62.62
C ILE A 64 -48.14 27.40 -64.07
N TYR A 65 -47.38 26.33 -64.33
CA TYR A 65 -47.23 25.73 -65.66
C TYR A 65 -48.58 25.25 -66.23
N LYS A 66 -49.48 24.73 -65.38
CA LYS A 66 -50.74 24.11 -65.79
C LYS A 66 -51.93 25.08 -65.90
N GLN A 67 -51.94 26.21 -65.17
CA GLN A 67 -53.04 27.19 -65.18
C GLN A 67 -52.64 28.55 -65.78
N LYS A 68 -53.14 28.85 -67.00
CA LYS A 68 -52.98 30.14 -67.70
C LYS A 68 -53.76 31.32 -67.07
N GLN A 69 -53.89 31.42 -65.75
CA GLN A 69 -54.53 32.58 -65.10
C GLN A 69 -53.64 33.19 -64.02
N ILE A 70 -53.14 34.39 -64.32
CA ILE A 70 -52.02 35.05 -63.63
C ILE A 70 -52.43 35.77 -62.32
N LEU A 71 -53.71 36.10 -62.15
CA LEU A 71 -54.15 37.04 -61.10
C LEU A 71 -54.35 36.44 -59.70
N ARG A 72 -54.32 35.10 -59.52
CA ARG A 72 -54.34 34.45 -58.18
C ARG A 72 -52.96 34.02 -57.67
N ILE A 73 -51.90 34.23 -58.44
CA ILE A 73 -50.55 33.68 -58.18
C ILE A 73 -49.82 34.47 -57.08
N GLN A 74 -50.07 35.78 -56.95
CA GLN A 74 -49.37 36.62 -55.97
C GLN A 74 -49.64 36.21 -54.52
N SER A 75 -50.89 35.81 -54.21
CA SER A 75 -51.25 35.36 -52.85
C SER A 75 -50.57 34.05 -52.47
N TYR A 76 -50.46 33.11 -53.41
CA TYR A 76 -49.78 31.82 -53.19
C TYR A 76 -48.27 31.96 -53.05
N GLN A 77 -47.64 32.86 -53.81
CA GLN A 77 -46.21 33.16 -53.67
C GLN A 77 -45.88 33.73 -52.30
N VAL A 78 -46.70 34.65 -51.79
CA VAL A 78 -46.52 35.20 -50.44
C VAL A 78 -46.67 34.10 -49.38
N ILE A 79 -47.68 33.22 -49.51
CA ILE A 79 -47.87 32.10 -48.57
C ILE A 79 -46.69 31.13 -48.60
N CYS A 80 -46.14 30.80 -49.77
CA CYS A 80 -44.99 29.88 -49.88
C CYS A 80 -43.73 30.50 -49.28
N ILE A 81 -43.44 31.77 -49.58
CA ILE A 81 -42.28 32.48 -49.00
C ILE A 81 -42.41 32.58 -47.48
N VAL A 82 -43.60 32.91 -46.97
CA VAL A 82 -43.85 32.97 -45.52
C VAL A 82 -43.69 31.58 -44.89
N PHE A 83 -44.21 30.52 -45.52
CA PHE A 83 -44.07 29.16 -45.02
C PHE A 83 -42.61 28.68 -45.01
N GLU A 84 -41.85 28.91 -46.08
CA GLU A 84 -40.42 28.59 -46.16
C GLU A 84 -39.61 29.38 -45.13
N THR A 85 -39.93 30.66 -44.93
CA THR A 85 -39.25 31.51 -43.94
C THR A 85 -39.56 31.02 -42.52
N VAL A 86 -40.82 30.68 -42.22
CA VAL A 86 -41.22 30.14 -40.92
C VAL A 86 -40.57 28.78 -40.68
N LEU A 87 -40.54 27.89 -41.67
CA LEU A 87 -39.90 26.57 -41.54
C LEU A 87 -38.39 26.70 -41.33
N LEU A 88 -37.74 27.61 -42.05
CA LEU A 88 -36.31 27.90 -41.87
C LEU A 88 -36.06 28.46 -40.47
N VAL A 89 -36.87 29.42 -39.99
CA VAL A 89 -36.76 29.95 -38.63
C VAL A 89 -37.02 28.85 -37.60
N VAL A 90 -37.98 27.95 -37.80
CA VAL A 90 -38.24 26.83 -36.89
C VAL A 90 -37.09 25.83 -36.90
N CYS A 91 -36.51 25.46 -38.05
CA CYS A 91 -35.36 24.55 -38.08
C CYS A 91 -34.10 25.22 -37.53
N VAL A 92 -33.87 26.52 -37.78
CA VAL A 92 -32.78 27.29 -37.16
C VAL A 92 -33.00 27.36 -35.64
N VAL A 93 -34.19 27.69 -35.15
CA VAL A 93 -34.50 27.72 -33.72
C VAL A 93 -34.38 26.32 -33.11
N ALA A 94 -34.90 25.28 -33.75
CA ALA A 94 -34.85 23.90 -33.23
C ALA A 94 -33.40 23.36 -33.15
N VAL A 95 -32.54 23.71 -34.10
CA VAL A 95 -31.10 23.35 -34.08
C VAL A 95 -30.28 24.28 -33.19
N SER A 96 -30.71 25.54 -33.03
CA SER A 96 -30.07 26.52 -32.16
C SER A 96 -30.56 26.44 -30.71
N LEU A 97 -31.63 25.70 -30.42
CA LEU A 97 -32.06 25.40 -29.07
C LEU A 97 -30.93 24.56 -28.47
N PRO A 98 -30.17 25.09 -27.50
CA PRO A 98 -29.11 24.34 -26.88
C PRO A 98 -29.79 23.14 -26.24
N HIS A 99 -29.65 21.96 -26.84
CA HIS A 99 -29.70 20.73 -26.07
C HIS A 99 -28.60 20.96 -25.04
N SER A 100 -28.98 21.23 -23.79
CA SER A 100 -28.02 21.49 -22.73
C SER A 100 -27.22 20.19 -22.56
N LYS A 101 -26.12 20.07 -23.31
CA LYS A 101 -25.23 18.92 -23.24
C LYS A 101 -24.40 19.11 -21.97
N ASN A 102 -25.06 18.91 -20.84
CA ASN A 102 -24.43 18.77 -19.54
C ASN A 102 -24.03 17.30 -19.39
N TRP A 103 -22.86 17.05 -18.81
CA TRP A 103 -22.30 15.71 -18.68
C TRP A 103 -21.89 15.46 -17.23
N GLY A 104 -22.26 14.30 -16.72
CA GLY A 104 -22.00 13.86 -15.34
C GLY A 104 -23.26 13.24 -14.71
N PRO A 105 -23.21 12.90 -13.42
CA PRO A 105 -22.10 13.11 -12.49
C PRO A 105 -21.01 12.04 -12.62
N LEU A 106 -19.76 12.45 -12.45
CA LEU A 106 -18.67 11.58 -12.04
C LEU A 106 -18.66 11.53 -10.52
N ILE A 107 -18.76 10.34 -9.96
CA ILE A 107 -18.84 10.13 -8.50
C ILE A 107 -17.52 9.48 -8.05
N GLU A 108 -16.71 10.24 -7.34
CA GLU A 108 -15.47 9.76 -6.73
C GLU A 108 -15.70 9.55 -5.22
N PRO A 109 -15.76 8.32 -4.72
CA PRO A 109 -15.79 8.05 -3.29
C PRO A 109 -14.65 8.76 -2.56
N ARG A 110 -14.91 9.29 -1.37
CA ARG A 110 -13.92 9.87 -0.43
C ARG A 110 -14.11 9.24 0.95
N GLY A 111 -13.07 9.25 1.81
CA GLY A 111 -13.08 8.51 3.08
C GLY A 111 -14.31 8.73 3.97
N ASN A 112 -14.90 9.93 3.97
CA ASN A 112 -16.12 10.28 4.71
C ASN A 112 -17.25 10.80 3.80
N GLY A 113 -17.22 10.50 2.49
CA GLY A 113 -18.13 11.14 1.55
C GLY A 113 -17.93 10.74 0.09
N ALA A 114 -18.27 11.67 -0.80
CA ALA A 114 -17.93 11.58 -2.22
C ALA A 114 -17.69 12.98 -2.81
N SER A 115 -16.76 13.07 -3.76
CA SER A 115 -16.68 14.19 -4.69
C SER A 115 -17.61 13.91 -5.87
N ILE A 116 -18.52 14.84 -6.12
CA ILE A 116 -19.44 14.81 -7.26
C ILE A 116 -18.97 15.86 -8.25
N THR A 117 -18.51 15.42 -9.41
CA THR A 117 -18.01 16.31 -10.45
C THR A 117 -18.86 16.22 -11.71
N TRP A 118 -19.20 17.35 -12.33
CA TRP A 118 -19.91 17.36 -13.60
C TRP A 118 -19.50 18.57 -14.43
N TRP A 119 -19.85 18.56 -15.71
CA TRP A 119 -19.51 19.62 -16.65
C TRP A 119 -20.72 20.16 -17.38
N THR A 120 -20.73 21.46 -17.66
CA THR A 120 -21.82 22.15 -18.33
C THR A 120 -21.32 22.98 -19.51
N GLN A 121 -22.11 22.98 -20.58
CA GLN A 121 -21.73 23.68 -21.82
C GLN A 121 -21.66 25.18 -21.66
N ILE A 122 -22.54 25.71 -20.81
CA ILE A 122 -22.62 27.12 -20.49
C ILE A 122 -22.30 27.25 -19.01
N LYS A 123 -21.53 28.29 -18.65
CA LYS A 123 -21.22 28.60 -17.26
C LYS A 123 -22.52 28.76 -16.48
N GLN A 124 -22.78 27.87 -15.56
CA GLN A 124 -23.96 27.92 -14.71
C GLN A 124 -23.60 27.74 -13.25
N ILE A 125 -24.60 27.90 -12.39
CA ILE A 125 -24.41 27.80 -10.96
C ILE A 125 -24.17 26.32 -10.59
N SER A 126 -23.09 26.06 -9.86
CA SER A 126 -22.79 24.74 -9.29
C SER A 126 -23.64 24.53 -8.05
N SER A 127 -24.77 23.83 -8.12
CA SER A 127 -25.51 23.50 -6.91
C SER A 127 -26.22 22.16 -6.99
N LEU A 128 -26.31 21.47 -5.86
CA LEU A 128 -26.84 20.12 -5.76
C LEU A 128 -27.59 19.99 -4.44
N CYS A 129 -28.86 19.58 -4.52
CA CYS A 129 -29.70 19.37 -3.34
C CYS A 129 -29.51 17.94 -2.85
N VAL A 130 -28.90 17.79 -1.67
CA VAL A 130 -28.71 16.50 -0.99
C VAL A 130 -29.52 16.52 0.28
N GLU A 131 -30.55 15.66 0.39
CA GLU A 131 -31.35 15.51 1.60
C GLU A 131 -31.90 16.84 2.16
N GLY A 132 -32.34 17.74 1.26
CA GLY A 132 -32.89 19.05 1.62
C GLY A 132 -31.85 20.14 1.93
N LYS A 133 -30.54 19.82 1.89
CA LYS A 133 -29.45 20.81 2.00
C LYS A 133 -28.86 21.11 0.63
N LEU A 134 -28.59 22.39 0.38
CA LEU A 134 -27.94 22.81 -0.86
C LEU A 134 -26.43 22.80 -0.70
N TYR A 135 -25.74 22.02 -1.52
CA TYR A 135 -24.29 22.07 -1.67
C TYR A 135 -23.99 22.89 -2.92
N TYR A 136 -23.04 23.82 -2.83
CA TYR A 136 -22.65 24.66 -3.96
C TYR A 136 -21.18 25.02 -3.91
N GLN A 137 -20.61 25.37 -5.06
CA GLN A 137 -19.21 25.77 -5.19
C GLN A 137 -19.11 27.29 -5.08
N SER A 138 -18.24 27.81 -4.21
CA SER A 138 -17.95 29.25 -4.10
C SER A 138 -16.82 29.69 -5.03
N ASP A 139 -16.57 31.00 -5.08
CA ASP A 139 -15.55 31.62 -5.94
C ASP A 139 -14.12 31.10 -5.67
N ASP A 140 -13.84 30.64 -4.44
CA ASP A 140 -12.60 29.99 -4.02
C ASP A 140 -12.52 28.50 -4.40
N SER A 141 -13.48 28.00 -5.18
CA SER A 141 -13.64 26.59 -5.57
C SER A 141 -13.95 25.62 -4.42
N SER A 142 -14.14 26.11 -3.19
CA SER A 142 -14.54 25.26 -2.06
C SER A 142 -16.04 24.95 -2.07
N THR A 143 -16.41 23.82 -1.46
CA THR A 143 -17.82 23.45 -1.27
C THR A 143 -18.40 24.17 -0.06
N LYS A 144 -19.56 24.82 -0.23
CA LYS A 144 -20.35 25.45 0.82
C LYS A 144 -21.70 24.77 0.95
N ILE A 145 -22.34 24.92 2.13
CA ILE A 145 -23.63 24.31 2.46
C ILE A 145 -24.61 25.42 2.86
N ALA A 146 -25.79 25.45 2.23
CA ALA A 146 -26.91 26.29 2.64
C ALA A 146 -28.09 25.42 3.15
N GLY A 147 -28.80 25.93 4.17
CA GLY A 147 -29.80 25.16 4.92
C GLY A 147 -31.11 24.83 4.18
N ASN A 148 -31.34 25.39 2.99
CA ASN A 148 -32.52 25.09 2.15
C ASN A 148 -32.12 25.12 0.67
N CYS A 149 -32.65 24.21 -0.14
CA CYS A 149 -32.43 24.11 -1.59
C CYS A 149 -33.01 25.28 -2.42
N GLN A 150 -33.62 26.27 -1.77
CA GLN A 150 -34.09 27.52 -2.40
C GLN A 150 -33.01 28.62 -2.52
N TYR A 151 -31.81 28.43 -1.95
CA TYR A 151 -30.73 29.40 -2.09
C TYR A 151 -30.18 29.44 -3.52
N VAL A 152 -29.83 30.62 -4.03
CA VAL A 152 -29.29 30.83 -5.39
C VAL A 152 -27.85 31.33 -5.31
N PRO A 153 -26.85 30.47 -5.51
CA PRO A 153 -25.44 30.89 -5.55
C PRO A 153 -25.13 31.82 -6.74
N THR A 154 -24.03 32.57 -6.67
CA THR A 154 -23.63 33.52 -7.72
C THR A 154 -22.50 33.03 -8.62
N TYR A 155 -21.68 32.07 -8.15
CA TYR A 155 -20.52 31.56 -8.90
C TYR A 155 -20.96 30.71 -10.09
N LYS A 156 -20.38 30.97 -11.27
CA LYS A 156 -20.67 30.22 -12.50
C LYS A 156 -19.40 29.65 -13.12
N THR A 157 -19.38 28.34 -13.32
CA THR A 157 -18.27 27.59 -13.93
C THR A 157 -18.84 26.58 -14.93
N ASN A 158 -17.97 26.05 -15.79
CA ASN A 158 -18.29 24.90 -16.65
C ASN A 158 -17.90 23.58 -15.98
N ASN A 159 -17.02 23.61 -14.98
CA ASN A 159 -16.55 22.42 -14.26
C ASN A 159 -16.94 22.57 -12.80
N HIS A 160 -17.82 21.71 -12.35
CA HIS A 160 -18.41 21.77 -11.02
C HIS A 160 -17.88 20.59 -10.21
N ASN A 161 -17.36 20.84 -9.01
CA ASN A 161 -16.94 19.80 -8.08
C ASN A 161 -17.52 20.12 -6.70
N LEU A 162 -18.27 19.18 -6.12
CA LEU A 162 -18.83 19.30 -4.78
C LEU A 162 -18.41 18.11 -3.92
N LEU A 163 -17.87 18.39 -2.73
CA LEU A 163 -17.59 17.37 -1.72
C LEU A 163 -18.82 17.20 -0.81
N ILE A 164 -19.42 16.02 -0.84
CA ILE A 164 -20.56 15.66 -0.01
C ILE A 164 -20.08 14.75 1.13
N PRO A 165 -20.03 15.21 2.39
CA PRO A 165 -19.51 14.44 3.52
C PRO A 165 -20.56 13.47 4.08
N SER A 166 -21.14 12.63 3.22
CA SER A 166 -22.06 11.57 3.61
C SER A 166 -21.71 10.27 2.89
N VAL A 167 -21.71 9.17 3.64
CA VAL A 167 -21.44 7.82 3.11
C VAL A 167 -22.64 7.24 2.35
N GLN A 168 -23.82 7.84 2.45
CA GLN A 168 -25.00 7.46 1.67
C GLN A 168 -25.90 8.68 1.48
N PHE A 169 -26.33 8.92 0.25
CA PHE A 169 -27.25 10.03 -0.05
C PHE A 169 -27.88 9.90 -1.43
N THR A 170 -29.01 10.58 -1.61
CA THR A 170 -29.63 10.80 -2.92
C THR A 170 -29.52 12.25 -3.32
N PHE A 171 -29.31 12.51 -4.61
CA PHE A 171 -29.30 13.87 -5.13
C PHE A 171 -29.92 13.93 -6.52
N GLN A 172 -30.45 15.10 -6.85
CA GLN A 172 -30.91 15.40 -8.19
C GLN A 172 -29.85 16.25 -8.89
N LEU A 173 -29.43 15.82 -10.09
CA LEU A 173 -28.59 16.62 -10.97
C LEU A 173 -29.29 16.69 -12.33
N PHE A 174 -29.64 17.90 -12.75
CA PHE A 174 -30.55 18.14 -13.87
C PHE A 174 -31.92 17.48 -13.61
N ASP A 175 -32.43 16.69 -14.55
CA ASP A 175 -33.71 16.00 -14.45
C ASP A 175 -33.57 14.56 -13.89
N ASP A 176 -32.34 14.13 -13.59
CA ASP A 176 -32.04 12.77 -13.17
C ASP A 176 -31.76 12.68 -11.66
N ASN A 177 -32.19 11.56 -11.06
CA ASN A 177 -31.96 11.24 -9.65
C ASN A 177 -30.83 10.22 -9.52
N PHE A 178 -29.85 10.54 -8.69
CA PHE A 178 -28.69 9.72 -8.41
C PHE A 178 -28.67 9.28 -6.95
N THR A 179 -28.17 8.08 -6.70
CA THR A 179 -27.95 7.54 -5.36
C THR A 179 -26.46 7.20 -5.22
N PHE A 180 -25.88 7.60 -4.10
CA PHE A 180 -24.56 7.17 -3.68
C PHE A 180 -24.69 6.36 -2.39
N SER A 181 -23.93 5.28 -2.29
CA SER A 181 -23.77 4.51 -1.06
C SER A 181 -22.37 3.91 -1.01
N ASN A 182 -21.62 4.19 0.04
CA ASN A 182 -20.33 3.59 0.34
C ASN A 182 -20.39 2.72 1.61
N VAL A 183 -21.54 2.09 1.86
CA VAL A 183 -21.72 1.12 2.95
C VAL A 183 -20.91 -0.14 2.64
N VAL A 184 -20.24 -0.72 3.63
CA VAL A 184 -19.46 -1.96 3.48
C VAL A 184 -20.35 -3.07 2.90
N LYS A 185 -19.86 -3.76 1.87
CA LYS A 185 -20.54 -4.92 1.26
C LYS A 185 -19.77 -6.20 1.57
N GLU A 186 -20.46 -7.32 1.57
CA GLU A 186 -19.80 -8.63 1.72
C GLU A 186 -19.01 -9.00 0.47
N ASP A 187 -19.58 -8.71 -0.70
CA ASP A 187 -18.95 -8.88 -1.99
C ASP A 187 -18.85 -7.53 -2.70
N VAL A 188 -17.70 -7.28 -3.33
CA VAL A 188 -17.42 -6.05 -4.08
C VAL A 188 -16.93 -6.43 -5.46
N SER A 189 -17.51 -5.81 -6.48
CA SER A 189 -17.13 -6.04 -7.87
C SER A 189 -16.65 -4.74 -8.50
N PHE A 190 -15.54 -4.77 -9.22
CA PHE A 190 -15.04 -3.62 -9.95
C PHE A 190 -14.35 -4.05 -11.23
N PHE A 191 -14.04 -3.12 -12.11
CA PHE A 191 -13.18 -3.40 -13.24
C PHE A 191 -12.10 -2.33 -13.38
N VAL A 192 -10.98 -2.75 -13.95
CA VAL A 192 -9.77 -1.95 -14.09
C VAL A 192 -9.44 -1.77 -15.56
N THR A 193 -9.13 -0.54 -15.92
CA THR A 193 -8.67 -0.12 -17.25
C THR A 193 -7.53 0.87 -17.12
N SER A 194 -6.79 1.11 -18.20
CA SER A 194 -5.82 2.20 -18.30
C SER A 194 -5.67 2.62 -19.75
N ASP A 195 -5.19 3.84 -20.00
CA ASP A 195 -4.84 4.31 -21.34
C ASP A 195 -6.05 4.20 -22.28
N ILE A 196 -7.21 4.74 -21.91
CA ILE A 196 -8.45 4.56 -22.68
C ILE A 196 -8.56 5.59 -23.84
N LEU A 197 -7.44 6.16 -24.25
CA LEU A 197 -7.35 7.53 -24.77
C LEU A 197 -7.68 7.69 -26.26
N SER A 198 -7.47 6.65 -27.07
CA SER A 198 -7.38 6.86 -28.52
C SER A 198 -8.63 6.51 -29.31
N SER A 199 -9.64 5.89 -28.69
CA SER A 199 -10.78 5.31 -29.40
C SER A 199 -12.08 5.44 -28.65
N ARG A 200 -12.96 6.35 -29.11
CA ARG A 200 -14.36 6.46 -28.64
C ARG A 200 -15.09 5.11 -28.68
N GLN A 201 -14.77 4.27 -29.68
CA GLN A 201 -15.40 2.96 -29.82
C GLN A 201 -15.04 2.03 -28.65
N TYR A 202 -13.78 1.99 -28.22
CA TYR A 202 -13.38 1.14 -27.09
C TYR A 202 -13.81 1.73 -25.76
N LEU A 203 -13.83 3.06 -25.63
CA LEU A 203 -14.43 3.74 -24.48
C LEU A 203 -15.90 3.32 -24.28
N GLN A 204 -16.72 3.43 -25.32
CA GLN A 204 -18.13 3.04 -25.23
C GLN A 204 -18.27 1.56 -24.85
N LYS A 205 -17.53 0.67 -25.52
CA LYS A 205 -17.53 -0.76 -25.20
C LYS A 205 -17.03 -1.08 -23.80
N ASN A 206 -16.12 -0.29 -23.25
CA ASN A 206 -15.64 -0.46 -21.88
C ASN A 206 -16.73 -0.21 -20.85
N VAL A 207 -17.67 0.70 -21.11
CA VAL A 207 -18.78 1.06 -20.21
C VAL A 207 -20.06 0.26 -20.53
N GLU A 208 -20.16 -0.33 -21.72
CA GLU A 208 -21.28 -1.22 -22.05
C GLU A 208 -21.31 -2.45 -21.11
N GLY A 209 -22.46 -2.64 -20.46
CA GLY A 209 -22.70 -3.76 -19.53
C GLY A 209 -22.00 -3.62 -18.18
N THR A 210 -21.48 -2.44 -17.82
CA THR A 210 -20.80 -2.23 -16.54
C THR A 210 -21.70 -1.86 -15.38
N GLN A 211 -23.02 -1.80 -15.59
CA GLN A 211 -24.00 -1.50 -14.54
C GLN A 211 -23.96 -2.48 -13.35
N GLN A 212 -23.41 -3.67 -13.58
CA GLN A 212 -23.28 -4.70 -12.56
C GLN A 212 -22.10 -4.50 -11.61
N TYR A 213 -21.14 -3.61 -11.94
CA TYR A 213 -19.98 -3.36 -11.10
C TYR A 213 -20.22 -2.20 -10.14
N ASP A 214 -19.60 -2.28 -8.98
CA ASP A 214 -19.67 -1.23 -7.96
C ASP A 214 -18.76 -0.04 -8.29
N ILE A 215 -17.63 -0.30 -8.97
CA ILE A 215 -16.55 0.67 -9.17
C ILE A 215 -15.87 0.46 -10.54
N HIS A 216 -15.50 1.56 -11.18
CA HIS A 216 -14.52 1.62 -12.26
C HIS A 216 -13.23 2.23 -11.74
N VAL A 217 -12.13 1.48 -11.84
CA VAL A 217 -10.80 1.94 -11.44
C VAL A 217 -9.95 2.14 -12.69
N SER A 218 -9.42 3.35 -12.87
CA SER A 218 -8.45 3.67 -13.92
C SER A 218 -7.04 3.64 -13.35
N ALA A 219 -6.11 2.94 -14.02
CA ALA A 219 -4.69 3.03 -13.69
C ALA A 219 -4.00 4.23 -14.34
N GLY A 220 -4.77 5.20 -14.85
CA GLY A 220 -4.25 6.47 -15.37
C GLY A 220 -4.28 6.56 -16.88
N ASP A 221 -3.83 7.70 -17.37
CA ASP A 221 -3.92 8.12 -18.76
C ASP A 221 -5.37 8.03 -19.24
N THR A 222 -6.23 8.82 -18.58
CA THR A 222 -7.67 8.87 -18.88
C THR A 222 -8.00 10.05 -19.80
N ILE A 223 -7.18 11.11 -19.82
CA ILE A 223 -7.44 12.36 -20.56
C ILE A 223 -6.25 12.90 -21.39
N GLN A 224 -5.76 12.14 -22.37
CA GLN A 224 -4.71 12.61 -23.29
C GLN A 224 -5.28 13.56 -24.35
N HIS A 225 -4.80 14.81 -24.37
CA HIS A 225 -5.15 15.89 -25.32
C HIS A 225 -6.62 16.35 -25.34
N TYR A 226 -7.47 15.73 -24.55
CA TYR A 226 -8.88 16.09 -24.45
C TYR A 226 -9.13 17.08 -23.32
N SER A 227 -10.14 17.93 -23.51
CA SER A 227 -10.62 18.79 -22.43
C SER A 227 -11.38 17.94 -21.40
N ASN A 228 -11.44 18.36 -20.13
CA ASN A 228 -12.26 17.68 -19.09
C ASN A 228 -13.67 17.32 -19.60
N LYS A 229 -14.22 18.15 -20.49
CA LYS A 229 -15.49 17.92 -21.21
C LYS A 229 -15.60 16.52 -21.83
N ASP A 230 -14.56 16.05 -22.51
CA ASP A 230 -14.60 14.77 -23.20
C ASP A 230 -14.60 13.62 -22.20
N MET A 231 -13.86 13.72 -21.10
CA MET A 231 -13.94 12.77 -19.99
C MET A 231 -15.37 12.66 -19.47
N PHE A 232 -16.03 13.79 -19.19
CA PHE A 232 -17.43 13.77 -18.77
C PHE A 232 -18.34 13.22 -19.86
N LYS A 233 -18.16 13.60 -21.13
CA LYS A 233 -18.95 13.04 -22.24
C LYS A 233 -18.81 11.53 -22.36
N LEU A 234 -17.66 10.98 -22.01
CA LEU A 234 -17.34 9.56 -22.11
C LEU A 234 -17.82 8.76 -20.90
N LEU A 235 -17.72 9.33 -19.70
CA LEU A 235 -18.10 8.66 -18.44
C LEU A 235 -19.53 8.98 -17.99
N SER A 236 -20.21 9.93 -18.64
CA SER A 236 -21.63 10.23 -18.42
C SER A 236 -22.55 9.22 -19.10
N ASN A 237 -22.41 7.95 -18.73
CA ASN A 237 -23.53 7.03 -18.82
C ASN A 237 -24.43 7.30 -17.60
N PRO A 238 -25.78 7.36 -17.71
CA PRO A 238 -26.70 7.65 -16.60
C PRO A 238 -26.59 6.76 -15.36
N ASP A 239 -25.85 5.66 -15.43
CA ASP A 239 -25.71 4.71 -14.32
C ASP A 239 -24.55 5.11 -13.39
N GLN A 240 -24.84 5.09 -12.09
CA GLN A 240 -24.14 5.63 -10.90
C GLN A 240 -22.72 5.09 -10.63
N LEU A 241 -21.97 4.72 -11.66
CA LEU A 241 -20.69 4.03 -11.51
C LEU A 241 -19.67 4.95 -10.86
N LYS A 242 -19.14 4.50 -9.72
CA LYS A 242 -18.07 5.21 -9.02
C LYS A 242 -16.79 5.11 -9.82
N PHE A 243 -16.05 6.20 -9.91
CA PHE A 243 -14.83 6.26 -10.68
C PHE A 243 -13.67 6.67 -9.79
N LEU A 244 -12.58 5.91 -9.85
CA LEU A 244 -11.32 6.19 -9.18
C LEU A 244 -10.19 6.16 -10.22
N GLN A 245 -9.16 6.98 -10.06
CA GLN A 245 -8.07 7.04 -11.04
C GLN A 245 -6.70 7.26 -10.42
N ALA A 246 -5.70 6.53 -10.90
CA ALA A 246 -4.30 6.92 -10.72
C ALA A 246 -3.94 8.04 -11.69
N VAL A 247 -2.91 8.81 -11.36
CA VAL A 247 -2.36 9.84 -12.26
C VAL A 247 -1.41 9.17 -13.25
N GLY A 248 -1.75 9.22 -14.54
CA GLY A 248 -0.83 8.85 -15.62
C GLY A 248 0.08 9.97 -16.09
N GLU A 249 1.02 9.66 -16.96
CA GLU A 249 1.97 10.65 -17.48
C GLU A 249 1.26 11.77 -18.26
N GLN A 250 0.14 11.47 -18.93
CA GLN A 250 -0.67 12.46 -19.63
C GLN A 250 -1.59 13.23 -18.68
N ASP A 251 -2.00 12.62 -17.56
CA ASP A 251 -2.86 13.25 -16.56
C ASP A 251 -2.07 14.24 -15.67
N ALA A 252 -0.79 13.98 -15.40
CA ALA A 252 0.06 14.77 -14.50
C ALA A 252 0.18 16.26 -14.91
N LYS A 253 -0.01 16.57 -16.20
CA LYS A 253 -0.03 17.95 -16.72
C LYS A 253 -1.26 18.74 -16.28
N SER A 254 -2.29 18.06 -15.78
CA SER A 254 -3.51 18.67 -15.27
C SER A 254 -3.39 18.89 -13.75
N ALA A 255 -3.34 20.15 -13.32
CA ALA A 255 -3.10 20.55 -11.92
C ALA A 255 -4.24 20.22 -10.92
N LEU A 256 -5.10 19.24 -11.22
CA LEU A 256 -6.35 18.99 -10.48
C LEU A 256 -6.36 17.65 -9.71
N GLN A 257 -5.29 16.86 -9.73
CA GLN A 257 -5.28 15.52 -9.13
C GLN A 257 -4.23 15.38 -8.02
N GLU A 258 -4.61 14.69 -6.94
CA GLU A 258 -3.68 14.26 -5.91
C GLU A 258 -2.82 13.11 -6.46
N PHE A 259 -1.50 13.25 -6.40
CA PHE A 259 -0.57 12.27 -6.96
C PHE A 259 -0.56 10.94 -6.20
N ASN A 260 -0.72 10.97 -4.88
CA ASN A 260 -0.77 9.80 -4.04
C ASN A 260 -1.91 9.94 -3.02
N TYR A 261 -2.83 8.99 -3.01
CA TYR A 261 -3.95 9.00 -2.08
C TYR A 261 -4.50 7.59 -1.85
N LEU A 262 -5.19 7.40 -0.73
CA LEU A 262 -5.87 6.14 -0.41
C LEU A 262 -7.38 6.35 -0.50
N GLN A 263 -8.08 5.33 -1.00
CA GLN A 263 -9.52 5.37 -1.08
C GLN A 263 -10.14 4.04 -0.64
N GLN A 264 -11.08 4.12 0.30
CA GLN A 264 -11.86 2.97 0.76
C GLN A 264 -13.23 2.98 0.10
N VAL A 265 -13.60 1.86 -0.53
CA VAL A 265 -14.91 1.66 -1.13
C VAL A 265 -15.45 0.29 -0.76
N HIS A 266 -16.64 0.25 -0.15
CA HIS A 266 -17.34 -0.99 0.23
C HIS A 266 -16.53 -1.99 1.08
N GLY A 267 -15.51 -1.55 1.82
CA GLY A 267 -14.63 -2.46 2.57
C GLY A 267 -13.48 -3.03 1.74
N VAL A 268 -13.10 -2.35 0.66
CA VAL A 268 -11.87 -2.58 -0.10
C VAL A 268 -11.07 -1.28 -0.11
N CYS A 269 -9.75 -1.36 0.07
CA CYS A 269 -8.88 -0.18 0.03
C CYS A 269 -8.03 -0.18 -1.25
N PHE A 270 -7.94 1.00 -1.87
CA PHE A 270 -7.14 1.27 -3.05
C PHE A 270 -6.07 2.31 -2.71
N TYR A 271 -4.82 2.01 -2.99
CA TYR A 271 -3.69 2.92 -2.85
C TYR A 271 -3.29 3.40 -4.23
N PHE A 272 -3.66 4.64 -4.56
CA PHE A 272 -3.29 5.27 -5.81
C PHE A 272 -1.92 5.90 -5.62
N VAL A 273 -0.94 5.45 -6.41
CA VAL A 273 0.43 5.95 -6.33
C VAL A 273 0.92 6.41 -7.69
N SER A 274 1.45 7.62 -7.74
CA SER A 274 2.10 8.17 -8.92
C SER A 274 3.61 8.22 -8.70
N ALA A 275 4.32 7.52 -9.58
CA ALA A 275 5.77 7.64 -9.71
C ALA A 275 6.17 8.77 -10.69
N PHE A 276 5.23 9.64 -11.08
CA PHE A 276 5.50 10.78 -11.95
C PHE A 276 5.43 12.07 -11.15
N ASP A 277 6.29 13.03 -11.49
CA ASP A 277 6.21 14.39 -11.00
C ASP A 277 5.23 15.26 -11.83
N GLU A 278 5.10 16.52 -11.46
CA GLU A 278 4.26 17.53 -12.16
C GLU A 278 4.71 17.83 -13.60
N HIS A 279 5.88 17.34 -14.02
CA HIS A 279 6.40 17.44 -15.38
C HIS A 279 6.26 16.13 -16.17
N SER A 280 5.49 15.18 -15.64
CA SER A 280 5.33 13.84 -16.21
C SER A 280 6.65 13.05 -16.27
N GLN A 281 7.62 13.38 -15.42
CA GLN A 281 8.90 12.68 -15.35
C GLN A 281 8.93 11.75 -14.15
N MET A 282 9.50 10.57 -14.34
CA MET A 282 9.75 9.63 -13.27
C MET A 282 11.16 9.83 -12.76
N THR A 283 11.26 10.32 -11.54
CA THR A 283 12.52 10.59 -10.84
C THR A 283 12.65 9.68 -9.62
N THR A 284 13.87 9.44 -9.14
CA THR A 284 14.10 8.71 -7.90
C THR A 284 13.30 9.31 -6.74
N ALA A 285 13.26 10.64 -6.64
CA ALA A 285 12.48 11.35 -5.62
C ALA A 285 10.98 11.06 -5.70
N SER A 286 10.39 11.07 -6.90
CA SER A 286 8.96 10.73 -7.07
C SER A 286 8.65 9.27 -6.70
N ILE A 287 9.57 8.34 -6.99
CA ILE A 287 9.46 6.93 -6.60
C ILE A 287 9.53 6.81 -5.06
N GLU A 288 10.51 7.47 -4.43
CA GLU A 288 10.65 7.47 -2.98
C GLU A 288 9.42 8.05 -2.27
N ILE A 289 8.85 9.14 -2.78
CA ILE A 289 7.60 9.73 -2.25
C ILE A 289 6.44 8.73 -2.34
N ALA A 290 6.31 8.03 -3.48
CA ALA A 290 5.28 7.01 -3.66
C ALA A 290 5.44 5.85 -2.67
N ILE A 291 6.67 5.36 -2.48
CA ILE A 291 6.95 4.27 -1.52
C ILE A 291 6.75 4.75 -0.08
N GLN A 292 7.21 5.95 0.30
CA GLN A 292 6.99 6.51 1.63
C GLN A 292 5.50 6.70 1.95
N PHE A 293 4.70 7.09 0.96
CA PHE A 293 3.25 7.12 1.09
C PHE A 293 2.70 5.73 1.42
N LEU A 294 3.11 4.70 0.68
CA LEU A 294 2.68 3.33 0.95
C LEU A 294 3.13 2.85 2.34
N GLU A 295 4.40 3.03 2.69
CA GLU A 295 4.96 2.66 4.02
C GLU A 295 4.15 3.28 5.16
N ARG A 296 3.74 4.54 5.01
CA ARG A 296 2.92 5.24 6.01
C ARG A 296 1.48 4.73 6.08
N GLU A 297 0.85 4.49 4.94
CA GLU A 297 -0.60 4.24 4.86
C GLU A 297 -0.96 2.76 4.81
N ILE A 298 -0.02 1.85 4.55
CA ILE A 298 -0.35 0.45 4.24
C ILE A 298 -1.05 -0.24 5.42
N TYR A 299 -0.79 0.17 6.66
CA TYR A 299 -1.44 -0.38 7.86
C TYR A 299 -2.63 0.44 8.37
N SER A 300 -3.00 1.55 7.72
CA SER A 300 -4.21 2.32 8.09
C SER A 300 -5.51 1.56 7.80
N TYR A 301 -5.43 0.46 7.04
CA TYR A 301 -6.55 -0.40 6.71
C TYR A 301 -6.20 -1.88 6.92
N SER A 302 -7.14 -2.68 7.46
CA SER A 302 -6.92 -4.10 7.74
C SER A 302 -7.49 -5.07 6.70
N GLY A 303 -8.40 -4.61 5.84
CA GLY A 303 -9.05 -5.47 4.84
C GLY A 303 -8.20 -5.71 3.60
N ILE A 304 -8.89 -6.02 2.49
CA ILE A 304 -8.28 -6.29 1.18
C ILE A 304 -7.78 -4.99 0.55
N LYS A 305 -6.57 -5.03 -0.01
CA LYS A 305 -5.89 -3.88 -0.57
C LYS A 305 -5.50 -4.11 -2.02
N PHE A 306 -5.55 -3.03 -2.80
CA PHE A 306 -5.03 -2.98 -4.15
C PHE A 306 -4.13 -1.75 -4.29
N ILE A 307 -3.01 -1.88 -4.98
CA ILE A 307 -2.20 -0.72 -5.39
C ILE A 307 -2.55 -0.42 -6.84
N VAL A 308 -2.71 0.85 -7.18
CA VAL A 308 -3.00 1.31 -8.53
C VAL A 308 -1.96 2.37 -8.89
N SER A 309 -1.18 2.14 -9.93
CA SER A 309 -0.15 3.07 -10.40
C SER A 309 -0.06 3.04 -11.91
N HIS A 310 0.04 4.19 -12.57
CA HIS A 310 0.14 4.17 -14.03
C HIS A 310 1.39 3.48 -14.54
N GLN A 311 2.53 3.63 -13.87
CA GLN A 311 3.73 2.87 -14.20
C GLN A 311 3.54 1.40 -13.77
N PRO A 312 3.60 0.43 -14.69
CA PRO A 312 3.57 -0.98 -14.31
C PRO A 312 4.87 -1.38 -13.60
N VAL A 313 4.74 -2.26 -12.60
CA VAL A 313 5.88 -2.92 -11.91
C VAL A 313 6.55 -3.93 -12.85
N TYR A 314 5.75 -4.63 -13.64
CA TYR A 314 6.22 -5.58 -14.64
C TYR A 314 5.45 -5.36 -15.94
N SER A 315 6.16 -5.41 -17.07
CA SER A 315 5.52 -5.28 -18.37
C SER A 315 6.31 -5.96 -19.48
N THR A 316 5.59 -6.49 -20.46
CA THR A 316 6.15 -6.99 -21.73
C THR A 316 6.05 -5.96 -22.86
N GLY A 317 5.40 -4.82 -22.64
CA GLY A 317 5.14 -3.81 -23.68
C GLY A 317 6.36 -3.00 -24.08
N GLU A 318 6.21 -2.21 -25.15
CA GLU A 318 7.28 -1.39 -25.75
C GLU A 318 7.82 -0.30 -24.81
N HIS A 319 7.01 0.18 -23.88
CA HIS A 319 7.45 1.22 -22.94
C HIS A 319 8.18 0.63 -21.73
N GLY A 320 7.92 -0.63 -21.40
CA GLY A 320 8.59 -1.42 -20.37
C GLY A 320 8.26 -0.97 -18.94
N ALA A 321 8.62 -1.84 -17.99
CA ALA A 321 8.67 -1.44 -16.59
C ALA A 321 9.90 -0.57 -16.30
N ASN A 322 9.77 0.47 -15.48
CA ASN A 322 10.91 1.22 -14.96
C ASN A 322 11.64 0.37 -13.90
N PRO A 323 12.94 0.04 -14.07
CA PRO A 323 13.63 -0.85 -13.12
C PRO A 323 13.71 -0.31 -11.69
N GLN A 324 13.90 1.00 -11.51
CA GLN A 324 13.99 1.59 -10.16
C GLN A 324 12.65 1.48 -9.43
N PHE A 325 11.55 1.84 -10.10
CA PHE A 325 10.22 1.70 -9.54
C PHE A 325 9.89 0.23 -9.24
N SER A 326 10.27 -0.69 -10.15
CA SER A 326 10.04 -2.12 -9.98
C SER A 326 10.78 -2.68 -8.77
N ILE A 327 12.06 -2.34 -8.60
CA ILE A 327 12.87 -2.73 -7.44
C ILE A 327 12.28 -2.15 -6.16
N ALA A 328 11.92 -0.87 -6.15
CA ALA A 328 11.39 -0.19 -4.97
C ALA A 328 10.03 -0.76 -4.54
N MET A 329 9.11 -0.94 -5.49
CA MET A 329 7.80 -1.56 -5.24
C MET A 329 7.94 -3.02 -4.82
N GLN A 330 8.82 -3.80 -5.46
CA GLN A 330 9.03 -5.18 -5.06
C GLN A 330 9.62 -5.28 -3.65
N SER A 331 10.60 -4.42 -3.33
CA SER A 331 11.19 -4.38 -1.99
C SER A 331 10.14 -3.98 -0.94
N PHE A 332 9.23 -3.06 -1.28
CA PHE A 332 8.07 -2.73 -0.45
C PHE A 332 7.16 -3.96 -0.26
N LEU A 333 6.73 -4.64 -1.33
CA LEU A 333 5.86 -5.81 -1.22
C LEU A 333 6.52 -6.97 -0.46
N ASP A 334 7.83 -7.20 -0.63
CA ASP A 334 8.60 -8.22 0.08
C ASP A 334 8.71 -7.92 1.59
N ARG A 335 8.71 -6.63 1.98
CA ARG A 335 8.63 -6.20 3.39
C ARG A 335 7.21 -6.26 3.95
N HIS A 336 6.21 -6.10 3.10
CA HIS A 336 4.78 -6.03 3.46
C HIS A 336 3.96 -7.18 2.88
N GLU A 337 4.52 -8.38 2.83
CA GLU A 337 3.80 -9.58 2.38
C GLU A 337 2.52 -9.85 3.21
N ASP A 338 2.33 -9.17 4.36
CA ASP A 338 1.17 -9.19 5.27
C ASP A 338 -0.03 -8.47 4.76
N SER A 339 0.24 -7.50 3.91
CA SER A 339 -0.59 -6.30 3.90
C SER A 339 -1.97 -6.58 3.32
N ASN A 340 -2.27 -7.81 2.90
CA ASN A 340 -3.46 -8.18 2.11
C ASN A 340 -3.52 -7.37 0.81
N ILE A 341 -2.35 -6.96 0.28
CA ILE A 341 -2.26 -6.50 -1.10
C ILE A 341 -2.49 -7.70 -1.99
N MET A 342 -3.59 -7.63 -2.73
CA MET A 342 -4.03 -8.72 -3.59
C MET A 342 -3.50 -8.54 -5.01
N ALA A 343 -3.48 -7.31 -5.50
CA ALA A 343 -2.89 -7.00 -6.79
C ALA A 343 -2.33 -5.57 -6.85
N VAL A 344 -1.38 -5.40 -7.76
CA VAL A 344 -0.92 -4.11 -8.26
C VAL A 344 -1.40 -3.95 -9.70
N PHE A 345 -2.16 -2.90 -9.96
CA PHE A 345 -2.62 -2.55 -11.30
C PHE A 345 -1.79 -1.41 -11.85
N GLY A 346 -1.34 -1.53 -13.10
CA GLY A 346 -0.79 -0.42 -13.86
C GLY A 346 -1.19 -0.37 -15.32
N GLY A 347 -0.53 0.51 -16.07
CA GLY A 347 -0.89 0.89 -17.43
C GLY A 347 0.32 1.13 -18.33
N ARG A 348 0.26 2.23 -19.09
CA ARG A 348 1.34 2.84 -19.90
C ARG A 348 1.71 2.08 -21.17
N ASP A 349 1.82 0.77 -21.07
CA ASP A 349 2.51 -0.03 -22.07
C ASP A 349 1.62 -0.46 -23.25
N HIS A 350 0.35 -0.05 -23.27
CA HIS A 350 -0.63 -0.32 -24.34
C HIS A 350 -0.78 -1.81 -24.74
N VAL A 351 -0.50 -2.72 -23.81
CA VAL A 351 -0.73 -4.17 -23.90
C VAL A 351 -1.33 -4.63 -22.57
N PHE A 352 -2.01 -5.77 -22.56
CA PHE A 352 -2.30 -6.47 -21.33
C PHE A 352 -1.18 -7.45 -20.99
N SER A 353 -0.69 -7.41 -19.75
CA SER A 353 0.22 -8.42 -19.22
C SER A 353 -0.09 -8.71 -17.76
N SER A 354 0.11 -9.95 -17.34
CA SER A 354 -0.15 -10.42 -15.98
C SER A 354 1.01 -11.24 -15.45
N TYR A 355 1.31 -11.04 -14.17
CA TYR A 355 2.39 -11.69 -13.43
C TYR A 355 1.90 -12.08 -12.04
N GLN A 356 2.56 -13.03 -11.39
CA GLN A 356 2.30 -13.38 -10.00
C GLN A 356 3.60 -13.68 -9.26
N LYS A 357 3.80 -13.01 -8.12
CA LYS A 357 4.91 -13.25 -7.20
C LYS A 357 4.39 -13.21 -5.77
N ASP A 358 4.74 -14.20 -4.94
CA ASP A 358 4.43 -14.27 -3.51
C ASP A 358 2.95 -14.01 -3.15
N GLY A 359 2.06 -14.52 -4.02
CA GLY A 359 0.61 -14.38 -3.88
C GLY A 359 0.06 -12.98 -4.15
N VAL A 360 0.82 -12.12 -4.86
CA VAL A 360 0.37 -10.82 -5.37
C VAL A 360 0.34 -10.89 -6.90
N TYR A 361 -0.78 -10.50 -7.50
CA TYR A 361 -0.87 -10.35 -8.96
C TYR A 361 -0.42 -8.96 -9.39
N PHE A 362 0.24 -8.88 -10.54
CA PHE A 362 0.59 -7.62 -11.18
C PHE A 362 -0.08 -7.60 -12.54
N PHE A 363 -0.95 -6.62 -12.77
CA PHE A 363 -1.67 -6.46 -14.03
C PHE A 363 -1.27 -5.15 -14.69
N ASN A 364 -0.74 -5.23 -15.90
CA ASN A 364 -0.70 -4.10 -16.81
C ASN A 364 -2.00 -4.10 -17.63
N THR A 365 -2.73 -3.00 -17.57
CA THR A 365 -4.05 -2.79 -18.18
C THR A 365 -4.04 -1.73 -19.28
N GLY A 366 -2.85 -1.33 -19.76
CA GLY A 366 -2.71 -0.26 -20.76
C GLY A 366 -3.34 -0.56 -22.11
N GLY A 367 -3.69 -1.82 -22.40
CA GLY A 367 -4.41 -2.18 -23.63
C GLY A 367 -5.86 -1.67 -23.72
N SER A 368 -6.39 -0.87 -22.79
CA SER A 368 -7.85 -0.69 -22.69
C SER A 368 -8.49 0.21 -23.75
N GLY A 369 -7.74 1.03 -24.49
CA GLY A 369 -8.33 1.85 -25.57
C GLY A 369 -7.35 2.67 -26.42
N SER A 370 -6.14 2.89 -25.95
CA SER A 370 -5.02 3.46 -26.69
C SER A 370 -4.56 2.51 -27.79
N ARG A 371 -3.92 3.05 -28.84
CA ARG A 371 -3.36 2.24 -29.92
C ARG A 371 -2.39 1.23 -29.31
N LEU A 372 -2.69 -0.06 -29.51
CA LEU A 372 -1.84 -1.15 -29.07
C LEU A 372 -0.44 -0.96 -29.66
N THR A 373 0.58 -1.01 -28.80
CA THR A 373 1.99 -0.94 -29.20
C THR A 373 2.49 -2.36 -29.43
N ASN A 374 3.50 -2.50 -30.30
CA ASN A 374 4.09 -3.81 -30.52
C ASN A 374 4.85 -4.24 -29.27
N VAL A 375 4.78 -5.51 -28.93
CA VAL A 375 5.64 -6.07 -27.87
C VAL A 375 7.07 -6.13 -28.42
N PHE A 376 8.07 -5.78 -27.60
CA PHE A 376 9.48 -5.73 -28.01
C PHE A 376 9.90 -6.96 -28.84
N GLU A 377 10.28 -6.73 -30.10
CA GLU A 377 10.98 -7.73 -30.93
C GLU A 377 12.49 -7.63 -30.69
N THR A 378 13.00 -8.24 -29.61
CA THR A 378 14.46 -8.45 -29.54
C THR A 378 14.90 -9.45 -30.60
N SER A 379 16.16 -9.37 -31.05
CA SER A 379 16.71 -10.32 -32.03
C SER A 379 16.67 -11.79 -31.58
N GLU A 380 16.62 -12.06 -30.25
CA GLU A 380 16.36 -13.39 -29.69
C GLU A 380 14.88 -13.78 -29.69
N MET A 381 13.94 -12.82 -29.51
CA MET A 381 12.50 -13.08 -29.64
C MET A 381 12.02 -13.24 -31.08
N LYS A 382 12.80 -12.82 -32.09
CA LYS A 382 12.48 -13.07 -33.52
C LYS A 382 12.29 -14.55 -33.88
N ASN A 383 12.86 -15.47 -33.10
CA ASN A 383 12.65 -16.92 -33.29
C ASN A 383 11.46 -17.49 -32.51
N ARG A 384 10.84 -16.71 -31.63
CA ARG A 384 9.60 -17.04 -30.94
C ARG A 384 8.49 -16.16 -31.49
N THR A 385 8.02 -16.49 -32.69
CA THR A 385 6.79 -15.91 -33.23
C THR A 385 5.70 -16.02 -32.18
N TRP A 386 5.17 -14.88 -31.69
CA TRP A 386 3.87 -14.81 -31.05
C TRP A 386 2.92 -15.66 -31.89
N LYS A 387 2.53 -16.83 -31.40
CA LYS A 387 1.51 -17.62 -32.07
C LYS A 387 0.18 -16.92 -31.78
N ALA A 388 -0.22 -16.02 -32.66
CA ALA A 388 -1.52 -15.35 -32.65
C ALA A 388 -1.80 -14.43 -31.44
N ASN A 389 -0.97 -13.38 -31.23
CA ASN A 389 -1.26 -12.29 -30.27
C ASN A 389 -1.41 -12.70 -28.79
N ARG A 390 -0.85 -13.86 -28.40
CA ARG A 390 -0.77 -14.34 -27.03
C ARG A 390 0.64 -14.85 -26.67
N LEU A 391 1.09 -14.54 -25.45
CA LEU A 391 2.24 -15.19 -24.80
C LEU A 391 1.80 -15.78 -23.47
N ASP A 392 2.15 -17.03 -23.21
CA ASP A 392 1.86 -17.73 -21.96
C ASP A 392 3.16 -18.16 -21.25
N GLY A 393 3.15 -18.15 -19.91
CA GLY A 393 4.17 -18.73 -19.04
C GLY A 393 5.46 -17.93 -18.87
N PRO A 394 6.37 -18.38 -17.97
CA PRO A 394 7.59 -17.66 -17.61
C PRO A 394 8.47 -17.35 -18.82
N GLN A 395 9.03 -16.15 -18.84
CA GLN A 395 9.96 -15.67 -19.85
C GLN A 395 11.39 -15.56 -19.27
N PRO A 396 12.44 -15.73 -20.08
CA PRO A 396 13.81 -15.49 -19.62
C PRO A 396 13.96 -14.06 -19.08
N SER A 397 14.58 -13.91 -17.92
CA SER A 397 14.92 -12.61 -17.36
C SER A 397 16.14 -12.05 -18.10
N ASP A 398 15.91 -11.11 -19.03
CA ASP A 398 16.96 -10.21 -19.51
C ASP A 398 16.89 -8.93 -18.67
N GLN A 399 18.02 -8.60 -18.02
CA GLN A 399 18.19 -7.47 -17.10
C GLN A 399 17.77 -6.12 -17.68
N ARG A 400 17.65 -5.97 -19.00
CA ARG A 400 17.27 -4.69 -19.62
C ARG A 400 15.82 -4.54 -20.02
N LEU A 401 15.06 -5.63 -20.22
CA LEU A 401 13.82 -5.55 -21.00
C LEU A 401 12.63 -6.35 -20.45
N ASN A 402 12.82 -7.26 -19.50
CA ASN A 402 11.72 -8.05 -18.94
C ASN A 402 11.96 -8.35 -17.45
N PHE A 403 11.99 -7.28 -16.65
CA PHE A 403 12.06 -7.41 -15.20
C PHE A 403 10.87 -8.24 -14.71
N GLY A 404 11.11 -9.35 -14.01
CA GLY A 404 10.06 -10.28 -13.56
C GLY A 404 9.54 -11.28 -14.60
N GLY A 405 10.31 -11.55 -15.67
CA GLY A 405 9.94 -12.56 -16.68
C GLY A 405 9.62 -13.93 -16.09
N GLU A 406 10.30 -14.33 -15.02
CA GLU A 406 10.08 -15.56 -14.26
C GLU A 406 8.68 -15.63 -13.61
N PHE A 407 8.05 -14.48 -13.36
CA PHE A 407 6.72 -14.35 -12.76
C PHE A 407 5.60 -14.20 -13.80
N HIS A 408 5.96 -14.13 -15.09
CA HIS A 408 5.01 -13.87 -16.17
C HIS A 408 4.01 -15.02 -16.33
N LEU A 409 2.73 -14.67 -16.41
CA LEU A 409 1.63 -15.59 -16.63
C LEU A 409 1.09 -15.50 -18.06
N LEU A 410 0.68 -14.30 -18.48
CA LEU A 410 -0.03 -14.07 -19.73
C LEU A 410 0.15 -12.64 -20.23
N SER A 411 0.43 -12.47 -21.52
CA SER A 411 0.31 -11.20 -22.24
C SER A 411 -0.59 -11.33 -23.47
N LEU A 412 -1.39 -10.30 -23.73
CA LEU A 412 -2.34 -10.21 -24.85
C LEU A 412 -2.17 -8.90 -25.60
N LEU A 413 -1.92 -9.00 -26.91
CA LEU A 413 -1.92 -7.84 -27.80
C LEU A 413 -3.33 -7.58 -28.33
N GLN A 414 -4.24 -7.24 -27.43
CA GLN A 414 -5.66 -7.00 -27.71
C GLN A 414 -6.20 -5.94 -26.75
N HIS A 415 -7.34 -5.34 -27.10
CA HIS A 415 -8.04 -4.47 -26.17
C HIS A 415 -8.73 -5.29 -25.07
N THR A 416 -8.27 -5.15 -23.84
CA THR A 416 -8.80 -5.91 -22.70
C THR A 416 -9.07 -5.04 -21.49
N ARG A 417 -9.97 -5.50 -20.61
CA ARG A 417 -10.15 -4.99 -19.25
C ARG A 417 -10.05 -6.12 -18.24
N VAL A 418 -9.77 -5.79 -16.98
CA VAL A 418 -9.73 -6.74 -15.87
C VAL A 418 -10.96 -6.53 -15.00
N GLU A 419 -11.82 -7.54 -14.87
CA GLU A 419 -12.95 -7.52 -13.96
C GLU A 419 -12.55 -8.25 -12.67
N VAL A 420 -12.83 -7.66 -11.52
CA VAL A 420 -12.39 -8.12 -10.21
C VAL A 420 -13.61 -8.35 -9.34
N ASN A 421 -13.70 -9.53 -8.74
CA ASN A 421 -14.71 -9.88 -7.76
C ASN A 421 -14.03 -10.20 -6.44
N VAL A 422 -14.37 -9.44 -5.42
CA VAL A 422 -13.85 -9.56 -4.06
C VAL A 422 -14.94 -10.17 -3.20
N SER A 423 -14.62 -11.25 -2.49
CA SER A 423 -15.51 -11.91 -1.53
C SER A 423 -14.76 -12.19 -0.23
N LYS A 424 -15.47 -12.64 0.81
CA LYS A 424 -14.84 -13.13 2.06
C LYS A 424 -13.88 -14.30 1.86
N SER A 425 -14.03 -15.06 0.78
CA SER A 425 -13.20 -16.25 0.52
C SER A 425 -11.93 -15.94 -0.27
N GLY A 426 -11.94 -14.88 -1.08
CA GLY A 426 -10.87 -14.63 -2.04
C GLY A 426 -11.20 -13.53 -3.03
N VAL A 427 -10.24 -13.30 -3.93
CA VAL A 427 -10.35 -12.36 -5.05
C VAL A 427 -10.25 -13.14 -6.36
N GLY A 428 -11.24 -12.95 -7.23
CA GLY A 428 -11.25 -13.48 -8.60
C GLY A 428 -11.00 -12.36 -9.61
N TYR A 429 -10.24 -12.67 -10.67
CA TYR A 429 -9.91 -11.77 -11.77
C TYR A 429 -10.36 -12.40 -13.09
N VAL A 430 -11.08 -11.65 -13.92
CA VAL A 430 -11.55 -12.10 -15.24
C VAL A 430 -11.07 -11.12 -16.29
N ILE A 431 -10.25 -11.59 -17.22
CA ILE A 431 -9.67 -10.77 -18.27
C ILE A 431 -10.58 -10.91 -19.48
N LYS A 432 -11.21 -9.82 -19.90
CA LYS A 432 -12.11 -9.82 -21.05
C LYS A 432 -11.56 -9.00 -22.19
N ASN A 433 -11.68 -9.53 -23.40
CA ASN A 433 -11.52 -8.77 -24.61
C ASN A 433 -12.69 -7.77 -24.75
N ILE A 434 -12.38 -6.48 -24.80
CA ILE A 434 -13.36 -5.39 -24.83
C ILE A 434 -14.17 -5.42 -26.13
N GLU A 435 -13.57 -5.84 -27.24
CA GLU A 435 -14.24 -5.85 -28.54
C GLU A 435 -15.34 -6.89 -28.65
N THR A 436 -15.07 -8.08 -28.11
CA THR A 436 -15.88 -9.30 -28.31
C THR A 436 -16.64 -9.70 -27.05
N GLY A 437 -16.29 -9.15 -25.88
CA GLY A 437 -16.78 -9.58 -24.57
C GLY A 437 -16.28 -10.97 -24.15
N LYS A 438 -15.41 -11.60 -24.94
CA LYS A 438 -14.88 -12.95 -24.68
C LYS A 438 -13.95 -12.91 -23.47
N VAL A 439 -14.12 -13.89 -22.57
CA VAL A 439 -13.17 -14.15 -21.47
C VAL A 439 -11.91 -14.78 -22.05
N GLU A 440 -10.77 -14.11 -21.88
CA GLU A 440 -9.47 -14.57 -22.36
C GLU A 440 -8.71 -15.37 -21.31
N SER A 441 -8.89 -15.01 -20.03
CA SER A 441 -8.31 -15.72 -18.89
C SER A 441 -9.06 -15.43 -17.59
N THR A 442 -8.87 -16.28 -16.59
CA THR A 442 -9.36 -16.11 -15.23
C THR A 442 -8.28 -16.47 -14.22
N PHE A 443 -8.16 -15.67 -13.17
CA PHE A 443 -7.28 -15.94 -12.04
C PHE A 443 -8.07 -15.87 -10.74
N ALA A 444 -7.58 -16.53 -9.70
CA ALA A 444 -8.16 -16.43 -8.37
C ALA A 444 -7.05 -16.52 -7.32
N GLN A 445 -7.30 -15.97 -6.16
CA GLN A 445 -6.50 -16.21 -4.97
C GLN A 445 -7.36 -16.11 -3.71
N ASP A 446 -7.05 -16.94 -2.73
CA ASP A 446 -7.65 -16.84 -1.42
C ASP A 446 -7.13 -15.59 -0.70
N ILE A 447 -7.95 -15.02 0.19
CA ILE A 447 -7.44 -13.98 1.09
C ILE A 447 -6.34 -14.60 1.94
N LYS A 448 -5.16 -13.99 1.97
CA LYS A 448 -4.09 -14.39 2.89
C LYS A 448 -4.68 -14.44 4.31
N LYS A 449 -4.59 -15.60 4.97
CA LYS A 449 -5.17 -15.82 6.32
C LYS A 449 -4.72 -14.69 7.27
N PRO A 450 -5.55 -14.35 8.30
CA PRO A 450 -5.19 -13.35 9.29
C PRO A 450 -3.77 -13.63 9.81
N ARG A 451 -2.91 -12.62 9.77
CA ARG A 451 -1.56 -12.81 10.27
C ARG A 451 -1.63 -13.15 11.77
N PHE A 452 -0.84 -14.15 12.08
CA PHE A 452 -0.55 -14.66 13.39
C PHE A 452 0.94 -14.40 13.62
N TRP A 453 1.24 -13.71 14.71
CA TRP A 453 2.59 -13.33 15.11
C TRP A 453 2.94 -14.05 16.41
N GLY A 454 4.12 -14.67 16.45
CA GLY A 454 4.47 -15.67 17.46
C GLY A 454 4.30 -17.10 16.92
N PRO A 455 4.13 -18.11 17.79
CA PRO A 455 4.07 -17.98 19.24
C PRO A 455 5.46 -17.74 19.83
N ILE A 456 5.50 -17.07 20.96
CA ILE A 456 6.71 -16.79 21.74
C ILE A 456 6.59 -17.57 23.01
N VAL A 457 7.62 -18.32 23.35
CA VAL A 457 7.62 -19.17 24.53
C VAL A 457 8.60 -18.61 25.53
N SER A 458 8.10 -17.83 26.49
CA SER A 458 8.92 -17.29 27.57
C SER A 458 9.00 -18.29 28.72
N PRO A 459 10.16 -18.91 29.01
CA PRO A 459 10.29 -19.89 30.09
C PRO A 459 10.15 -19.21 31.45
N TYR A 460 9.44 -19.80 32.40
CA TYR A 460 9.27 -19.38 33.81
C TYR A 460 9.77 -20.48 34.76
N GLU A 461 9.90 -20.19 36.05
CA GLU A 461 10.40 -21.17 37.04
C GLU A 461 9.62 -22.49 37.03
N ASN A 462 8.28 -22.44 36.91
CA ASN A 462 7.42 -23.63 36.93
C ASN A 462 6.78 -23.98 35.57
N GLY A 463 7.09 -23.24 34.51
CA GLY A 463 6.38 -23.42 33.25
C GLY A 463 6.87 -22.53 32.11
N ALA A 464 5.96 -22.16 31.22
CA ALA A 464 6.21 -21.17 30.19
C ALA A 464 4.97 -20.32 29.95
N ASN A 465 5.19 -19.06 29.56
CA ASN A 465 4.14 -18.24 28.98
C ASN A 465 4.24 -18.33 27.45
N ILE A 466 3.13 -18.67 26.81
CA ILE A 466 2.98 -18.64 25.36
C ILE A 466 2.25 -17.35 25.02
N THR A 467 2.93 -16.43 24.34
CA THR A 467 2.31 -15.20 23.85
C THR A 467 2.24 -15.18 22.34
N TRP A 468 1.17 -14.62 21.82
CA TRP A 468 1.00 -14.40 20.39
C TRP A 468 0.06 -13.24 20.13
N TRP A 469 0.12 -12.72 18.91
CA TRP A 469 -0.75 -11.67 18.43
C TRP A 469 -1.49 -12.17 17.18
N THR A 470 -2.76 -11.82 17.06
CA THR A 470 -3.56 -12.07 15.86
C THR A 470 -4.11 -10.76 15.34
N ARG A 471 -4.22 -10.68 14.02
CA ARG A 471 -4.74 -9.47 13.36
C ARG A 471 -6.22 -9.27 13.61
N ASP A 472 -6.98 -10.35 13.60
CA ASP A 472 -8.39 -10.36 13.93
C ASP A 472 -8.56 -10.88 15.35
N PRO A 473 -9.49 -10.32 16.14
CA PRO A 473 -9.63 -10.74 17.51
C PRO A 473 -10.18 -12.17 17.53
N VAL A 474 -9.47 -13.09 18.17
CA VAL A 474 -9.86 -14.50 18.34
C VAL A 474 -9.92 -14.87 19.82
N LYS A 475 -10.51 -16.01 20.15
CA LYS A 475 -10.51 -16.49 21.53
C LYS A 475 -9.09 -16.92 21.91
N THR A 476 -8.58 -16.46 23.05
CA THR A 476 -7.30 -16.91 23.58
C THR A 476 -7.43 -18.36 24.06
N SER A 477 -6.99 -19.31 23.24
CA SER A 477 -6.94 -20.72 23.63
C SER A 477 -5.90 -21.51 22.84
N VAL A 478 -5.32 -22.52 23.47
CA VAL A 478 -4.35 -23.46 22.88
C VAL A 478 -4.59 -24.86 23.43
N CYS A 479 -4.54 -25.87 22.57
CA CYS A 479 -4.61 -27.28 22.97
C CYS A 479 -3.20 -27.80 23.25
N ILE A 480 -2.99 -28.37 24.43
CA ILE A 480 -1.69 -28.91 24.88
C ILE A 480 -1.93 -30.26 25.52
N ASP A 481 -1.38 -31.32 24.93
CA ASP A 481 -1.55 -32.71 25.38
C ASP A 481 -3.01 -33.12 25.67
N GLY A 482 -3.94 -32.70 24.81
CA GLY A 482 -5.38 -33.01 24.94
C GLY A 482 -6.15 -32.12 25.92
N LYS A 483 -5.47 -31.22 26.65
CA LYS A 483 -6.06 -30.26 27.56
C LYS A 483 -6.14 -28.87 26.91
N LEU A 484 -7.29 -28.22 26.97
CA LEU A 484 -7.47 -26.86 26.47
C LEU A 484 -7.01 -25.86 27.53
N TYR A 485 -6.01 -25.04 27.20
CA TYR A 485 -5.64 -23.86 27.97
C TYR A 485 -6.32 -22.64 27.34
N TYR A 486 -6.93 -21.78 28.14
CA TYR A 486 -7.62 -20.58 27.65
C TYR A 486 -7.55 -19.44 28.67
N GLY A 487 -7.74 -18.20 28.25
CA GLY A 487 -7.56 -17.06 29.14
C GLY A 487 -7.79 -15.71 28.46
N THR A 488 -6.99 -14.73 28.84
CA THR A 488 -7.06 -13.34 28.34
C THR A 488 -5.71 -12.95 27.72
N ASN A 489 -5.33 -11.67 27.81
CA ASN A 489 -3.98 -11.19 27.57
C ASN A 489 -3.08 -11.22 28.82
N ASN A 490 -3.60 -11.72 29.95
CA ASN A 490 -2.88 -11.84 31.20
C ASN A 490 -2.59 -13.32 31.52
N MET A 491 -1.30 -13.68 31.58
CA MET A 491 -0.89 -15.07 31.81
C MET A 491 -1.39 -15.62 33.15
N HIS A 492 -1.59 -14.76 34.16
CA HIS A 492 -2.09 -15.14 35.48
C HIS A 492 -3.58 -15.51 35.50
N GLU A 493 -4.31 -15.25 34.41
CA GLU A 493 -5.73 -15.57 34.26
C GLU A 493 -5.96 -16.86 33.45
N THR A 494 -4.90 -17.62 33.17
CA THR A 494 -4.98 -18.87 32.43
C THR A 494 -5.82 -19.92 33.18
N GLN A 495 -6.78 -20.50 32.48
CA GLN A 495 -7.65 -21.58 32.93
C GLN A 495 -7.50 -22.79 32.02
N THR A 496 -8.06 -23.92 32.43
CA THR A 496 -7.96 -25.16 31.66
C THR A 496 -9.26 -25.97 31.62
N LEU A 497 -9.51 -26.66 30.51
CA LEU A 497 -10.55 -27.69 30.35
C LEU A 497 -9.92 -29.02 29.90
N GLU A 498 -10.52 -30.14 30.29
CA GLU A 498 -9.99 -31.49 30.01
C GLU A 498 -10.12 -31.95 28.55
N ASP A 499 -10.79 -31.19 27.68
CA ASP A 499 -11.05 -31.55 26.28
C ASP A 499 -10.87 -30.35 25.35
N CYS A 500 -10.02 -30.48 24.33
CA CYS A 500 -9.75 -29.46 23.32
C CYS A 500 -10.89 -29.16 22.35
N SER A 501 -11.93 -30.00 22.31
CA SER A 501 -13.15 -29.75 21.52
C SER A 501 -14.11 -28.75 22.18
N LEU A 502 -13.90 -28.41 23.45
CA LEU A 502 -14.73 -27.46 24.18
C LEU A 502 -14.44 -26.03 23.72
N GLU A 503 -15.49 -25.21 23.65
CA GLU A 503 -15.36 -23.80 23.28
C GLU A 503 -15.31 -22.92 24.55
N PRO A 504 -14.21 -22.19 24.80
CA PRO A 504 -14.10 -21.39 26.02
C PRO A 504 -14.98 -20.14 25.94
N ALA A 505 -15.58 -19.77 27.07
CA ALA A 505 -16.39 -18.57 27.22
C ALA A 505 -15.51 -17.34 27.54
N VAL A 506 -14.57 -17.03 26.64
CA VAL A 506 -13.68 -15.86 26.74
C VAL A 506 -13.92 -14.86 25.63
N GLU A 507 -13.55 -13.61 25.88
CA GLU A 507 -13.59 -12.55 24.89
C GLU A 507 -12.61 -12.81 23.76
N LYS A 508 -12.91 -12.23 22.59
CA LYS A 508 -12.01 -12.24 21.46
C LYS A 508 -11.00 -11.10 21.63
N LEU A 509 -9.72 -11.43 21.62
CA LEU A 509 -8.62 -10.50 21.83
C LEU A 509 -7.68 -10.53 20.64
N TYR A 510 -6.90 -9.46 20.45
CA TYR A 510 -5.81 -9.45 19.47
C TYR A 510 -4.52 -10.01 20.07
N PHE A 511 -4.29 -9.74 21.36
CA PHE A 511 -3.11 -10.21 22.07
C PHE A 511 -3.48 -11.31 23.07
N HIS A 512 -2.66 -12.34 23.10
CA HIS A 512 -2.95 -13.59 23.77
C HIS A 512 -1.78 -13.98 24.65
N SER A 513 -2.09 -14.49 25.84
CA SER A 513 -1.10 -14.89 26.83
C SER A 513 -1.62 -16.12 27.57
N ILE A 514 -0.91 -17.23 27.49
CA ILE A 514 -1.29 -18.50 28.13
C ILE A 514 -0.10 -19.03 28.91
N PHE A 515 -0.29 -19.17 30.23
CA PHE A 515 0.67 -19.83 31.09
C PHE A 515 0.46 -21.34 31.14
N VAL A 516 1.50 -22.08 30.80
CA VAL A 516 1.53 -23.54 30.86
C VAL A 516 2.44 -23.93 32.02
N ASP A 517 1.86 -24.38 33.12
CA ASP A 517 2.55 -24.78 34.35
C ASP A 517 3.24 -26.16 34.21
N ARG A 518 4.09 -26.30 33.20
CA ARG A 518 4.83 -27.52 32.85
C ARG A 518 6.20 -27.19 32.28
N GLN A 519 7.21 -27.95 32.71
CA GLN A 519 8.59 -27.83 32.21
C GLN A 519 8.79 -28.44 30.81
N GLN A 520 7.82 -29.20 30.32
CA GLN A 520 7.86 -29.82 29.00
C GLN A 520 6.44 -29.97 28.44
N PHE A 521 6.24 -29.54 27.20
CA PHE A 521 4.99 -29.73 26.46
C PHE A 521 5.19 -29.55 24.95
N ASP A 522 4.29 -30.15 24.19
CA ASP A 522 4.09 -29.86 22.78
C ASP A 522 2.77 -29.10 22.59
N ALA A 523 2.77 -28.07 21.75
CA ALA A 523 1.57 -27.29 21.47
C ALA A 523 1.49 -26.93 19.98
N VAL A 524 0.29 -26.59 19.50
CA VAL A 524 0.10 -26.00 18.18
C VAL A 524 -0.71 -24.72 18.35
N VAL A 525 -0.14 -23.60 17.92
CA VAL A 525 -0.82 -22.30 17.95
C VAL A 525 -0.89 -21.78 16.52
N GLU A 526 -2.12 -21.59 16.01
CA GLU A 526 -2.38 -21.11 14.65
C GLU A 526 -1.58 -21.87 13.56
N GLY A 527 -1.40 -23.18 13.75
CA GLY A 527 -0.68 -24.06 12.82
C GLY A 527 0.85 -24.08 12.99
N LYS A 528 1.42 -23.31 13.91
CA LYS A 528 2.84 -23.42 14.29
C LYS A 528 2.99 -24.38 15.47
N GLU A 529 3.80 -25.41 15.28
CA GLU A 529 4.19 -26.36 16.34
C GLU A 529 5.08 -25.66 17.38
N ILE A 530 5.01 -26.08 18.64
CA ILE A 530 5.88 -25.62 19.72
C ILE A 530 6.40 -26.86 20.41
N HIS A 531 7.71 -26.94 20.58
CA HIS A 531 8.37 -27.98 21.36
C HIS A 531 9.12 -27.32 22.52
N PHE A 532 8.48 -27.27 23.69
CA PHE A 532 9.08 -26.68 24.88
C PHE A 532 9.67 -27.76 25.78
N ASP A 533 10.96 -27.61 26.13
CA ASP A 533 11.65 -28.41 27.13
C ASP A 533 12.65 -27.53 27.86
N ASN A 534 12.39 -27.30 29.16
CA ASN A 534 13.22 -26.45 30.02
C ASN A 534 14.02 -27.24 31.06
N ARG A 535 14.08 -28.58 30.92
CA ARG A 535 14.81 -29.42 31.88
C ARG A 535 16.32 -29.18 31.77
N PRO A 536 17.09 -29.31 32.87
CA PRO A 536 18.54 -29.16 32.85
C PRO A 536 19.22 -30.05 31.80
N LYS A 537 20.20 -29.48 31.07
CA LYS A 537 20.99 -30.21 30.07
C LYS A 537 22.48 -30.18 30.43
N ASP A 538 23.18 -31.25 30.06
CA ASP A 538 24.64 -31.38 30.22
C ASP A 538 25.41 -30.44 29.28
N SER A 539 24.81 -30.11 28.14
CA SER A 539 25.33 -29.17 27.15
C SER A 539 24.16 -28.32 26.64
N VAL A 540 24.39 -27.04 26.46
CA VAL A 540 23.37 -26.06 26.04
C VAL A 540 23.95 -25.17 24.95
N LYS A 541 23.18 -24.93 23.87
CA LYS A 541 23.49 -23.97 22.83
C LYS A 541 22.44 -22.87 22.80
N PHE A 542 22.84 -21.61 22.77
CA PHE A 542 21.90 -20.51 22.64
C PHE A 542 22.48 -19.34 21.86
N ILE A 543 21.59 -18.51 21.31
CA ILE A 543 21.97 -17.26 20.66
C ILE A 543 21.69 -16.07 21.59
N ILE A 544 22.47 -15.01 21.41
CA ILE A 544 22.27 -13.71 22.04
C ILE A 544 22.19 -12.66 20.93
N THR A 545 21.16 -11.81 21.01
CA THR A 545 21.01 -10.59 20.21
C THR A 545 20.59 -9.45 21.13
N SER A 546 20.74 -8.20 20.70
CA SER A 546 20.15 -7.03 21.33
C SER A 546 19.93 -5.96 20.26
N ASP A 547 19.06 -4.99 20.52
CA ASP A 547 18.83 -3.84 19.63
C ASP A 547 18.39 -4.35 18.25
N ALA A 548 17.44 -5.29 18.26
CA ALA A 548 16.96 -6.01 17.10
C ALA A 548 15.69 -5.38 16.53
N HIS A 549 15.71 -4.06 16.33
CA HIS A 549 14.60 -3.27 15.78
C HIS A 549 14.95 -2.64 14.42
N GLU A 550 13.95 -2.07 13.73
CA GLU A 550 14.05 -1.38 12.43
C GLU A 550 14.46 -2.23 11.21
N MET A 551 15.64 -2.87 11.18
CA MET A 551 16.16 -3.53 9.97
C MET A 551 15.75 -5.00 9.85
N THR A 552 14.53 -5.23 9.40
CA THR A 552 13.93 -6.59 9.23
C THR A 552 14.84 -7.63 8.55
N PRO A 553 15.57 -7.34 7.44
CA PRO A 553 16.46 -8.33 6.84
C PRO A 553 17.59 -8.79 7.76
N ILE A 554 18.11 -7.88 8.59
CA ILE A 554 19.16 -8.19 9.57
C ILE A 554 18.57 -9.00 10.72
N ILE A 555 17.40 -8.60 11.23
CA ILE A 555 16.69 -9.33 12.28
C ILE A 555 16.40 -10.78 11.85
N ARG A 556 15.95 -11.00 10.61
CA ARG A 556 15.79 -12.35 10.04
C ARG A 556 17.08 -13.15 10.06
N ARG A 557 18.19 -12.50 9.73
CA ARG A 557 19.50 -13.13 9.67
C ARG A 557 20.09 -13.41 11.05
N SER A 558 19.81 -12.57 12.05
CA SER A 558 20.31 -12.74 13.42
C SER A 558 19.84 -14.04 14.07
N ILE A 559 18.68 -14.56 13.65
CA ILE A 559 18.11 -15.81 14.13
C ILE A 559 18.14 -16.95 13.11
N GLN A 560 18.86 -16.78 11.99
CA GLN A 560 18.99 -17.85 10.99
C GLN A 560 19.62 -19.11 11.61
N ASN A 561 19.12 -20.30 11.25
CA ASN A 561 19.52 -21.60 11.80
C ASN A 561 19.19 -21.80 13.29
N MET A 562 18.15 -21.14 13.81
CA MET A 562 17.76 -21.26 15.22
C MET A 562 17.43 -22.70 15.65
N GLU A 563 17.01 -23.56 14.73
CA GLU A 563 16.73 -24.97 14.98
C GLU A 563 17.89 -25.71 15.65
N ASP A 564 19.14 -25.28 15.39
CA ASP A 564 20.39 -25.82 15.96
C ASP A 564 20.65 -25.39 17.42
N PHE A 565 19.84 -24.47 17.94
CA PHE A 565 19.99 -23.91 19.27
C PHE A 565 18.84 -24.34 20.20
N ASP A 566 19.11 -24.33 21.49
CA ASP A 566 18.14 -24.67 22.54
C ASP A 566 17.21 -23.50 22.87
N PHE A 567 17.74 -22.27 22.92
CA PHE A 567 16.96 -21.06 23.25
C PHE A 567 17.66 -19.78 22.78
N HIS A 568 16.96 -18.63 22.88
CA HIS A 568 17.43 -17.31 22.49
C HIS A 568 17.30 -16.33 23.67
N ILE A 569 18.36 -15.56 23.90
CA ILE A 569 18.41 -14.44 24.84
C ILE A 569 18.43 -13.12 24.07
N CYS A 570 17.55 -12.19 24.42
CA CYS A 570 17.59 -10.80 23.94
C CYS A 570 18.10 -9.87 25.04
N GLY A 571 19.12 -9.06 24.74
CA GLY A 571 19.72 -8.06 25.63
C GLY A 571 18.89 -6.79 25.82
N GLY A 572 17.73 -6.68 25.18
CA GLY A 572 16.85 -5.50 25.19
C GLY A 572 16.67 -4.90 23.81
N ASP A 573 15.74 -3.94 23.71
CA ASP A 573 15.40 -3.22 22.49
C ASP A 573 15.11 -4.18 21.32
N GLN A 574 14.12 -5.02 21.54
CA GLN A 574 13.56 -5.85 20.50
C GLN A 574 12.66 -5.06 19.54
N THR A 575 12.15 -3.92 20.00
CA THR A 575 11.31 -3.00 19.24
C THR A 575 11.76 -1.57 19.54
N TYR A 576 11.60 -0.66 18.58
CA TYR A 576 12.02 0.73 18.77
C TYR A 576 10.97 1.59 19.51
N TRP A 577 9.69 1.32 19.34
CA TRP A 577 8.60 2.00 20.07
C TRP A 577 7.57 1.02 20.63
N SER A 578 7.85 -0.28 20.58
CA SER A 578 6.89 -1.34 20.90
C SER A 578 5.54 -1.15 20.20
N THR A 579 5.56 -0.61 18.98
CA THR A 579 4.36 -0.45 18.16
C THR A 579 3.99 -1.78 17.51
N ALA A 580 2.69 -2.02 17.29
CA ALA A 580 2.23 -3.25 16.65
C ALA A 580 2.97 -3.56 15.33
N ILE A 581 3.31 -2.52 14.54
CA ILE A 581 4.10 -2.69 13.32
C ILE A 581 5.54 -3.17 13.56
N GLU A 582 6.22 -2.72 14.61
CA GLU A 582 7.57 -3.22 14.91
C GLU A 582 7.54 -4.64 15.45
N TYR A 583 6.52 -4.93 16.26
CA TYR A 583 6.16 -6.29 16.61
C TYR A 583 5.93 -7.13 15.34
N ASP A 584 5.25 -6.60 14.31
CA ASP A 584 5.04 -7.26 13.02
C ASP A 584 6.31 -7.48 12.21
N LEU A 585 7.33 -6.65 12.38
CA LEU A 585 8.61 -6.81 11.70
C LEU A 585 9.52 -7.81 12.43
N ALA A 586 9.48 -7.82 13.76
CA ALA A 586 10.29 -8.70 14.59
C ALA A 586 9.68 -10.12 14.69
N PHE A 587 8.40 -10.23 15.04
CA PHE A 587 7.73 -11.48 15.46
C PHE A 587 7.56 -12.57 14.39
N PRO A 588 7.34 -12.30 13.09
CA PRO A 588 7.20 -13.37 12.10
C PRO A 588 8.45 -14.23 12.01
N ASN A 589 9.59 -13.64 12.38
CA ASN A 589 10.87 -14.31 12.39
C ASN A 589 11.02 -15.14 13.67
N TRP A 590 10.24 -14.89 14.72
CA TRP A 590 10.44 -15.56 16.00
C TRP A 590 10.17 -17.06 15.89
N HIS A 591 11.11 -17.77 16.48
CA HIS A 591 11.21 -19.20 16.46
C HIS A 591 10.41 -19.80 17.61
N GLN A 592 10.13 -21.09 17.49
CA GLN A 592 9.35 -21.85 18.47
C GLN A 592 10.19 -22.26 19.71
N LYS A 593 11.47 -21.88 19.75
CA LYS A 593 12.37 -22.13 20.88
C LYS A 593 12.09 -21.18 22.04
N PRO A 594 12.42 -21.55 23.29
CA PRO A 594 12.38 -20.65 24.43
C PRO A 594 13.09 -19.31 24.14
N PHE A 595 12.43 -18.22 24.53
CA PHE A 595 12.89 -16.86 24.30
C PHE A 595 12.85 -16.05 25.61
N CYS A 596 13.97 -15.46 26.00
CA CYS A 596 14.08 -14.65 27.21
C CYS A 596 14.60 -13.26 26.86
N GLN A 597 13.81 -12.24 27.14
CA GLN A 597 14.12 -10.85 26.87
C GLN A 597 14.47 -10.10 28.16
N CYS A 598 15.62 -9.43 28.17
CA CYS A 598 15.89 -8.31 29.05
C CYS A 598 15.14 -7.09 28.53
N GLN A 599 14.59 -6.25 29.40
CA GLN A 599 13.90 -5.04 28.98
C GLN A 599 14.90 -3.94 28.59
N GLY A 600 14.73 -3.36 27.40
CA GLY A 600 15.48 -2.18 26.97
C GLY A 600 14.72 -0.87 27.19
N ASN A 601 15.36 0.25 26.88
CA ASN A 601 14.78 1.57 27.06
C ASN A 601 13.62 1.84 26.08
N HIS A 602 13.66 1.25 24.89
CA HIS A 602 12.61 1.41 23.90
C HIS A 602 11.32 0.66 24.29
N GLU A 603 11.44 -0.52 24.91
CA GLU A 603 10.28 -1.19 25.52
C GLU A 603 9.72 -0.44 26.73
N ALA A 604 10.60 0.20 27.52
CA ALA A 604 10.20 0.91 28.72
C ALA A 604 9.40 2.18 28.41
N TYR A 605 9.81 2.95 27.40
CA TYR A 605 9.16 4.22 27.07
C TYR A 605 7.81 4.07 26.35
N ALA A 606 7.55 2.92 25.74
CA ALA A 606 6.37 2.73 24.91
C ALA A 606 5.05 2.89 25.67
N THR A 607 4.28 3.93 25.32
CA THR A 607 2.96 4.23 25.90
C THR A 607 1.89 3.17 25.59
N ARG A 608 2.15 2.32 24.58
CA ARG A 608 1.35 1.15 24.24
C ARG A 608 2.29 -0.05 24.23
N ARG A 609 2.34 -0.80 25.33
CA ARG A 609 2.97 -2.12 25.38
C ARG A 609 1.88 -3.16 25.08
N PRO A 610 1.64 -3.53 23.80
CA PRO A 610 0.66 -4.58 23.51
C PRO A 610 1.06 -5.90 24.17
N VAL A 611 2.36 -6.09 24.42
CA VAL A 611 2.95 -7.27 25.05
C VAL A 611 3.74 -6.83 26.28
N LYS A 612 3.23 -7.07 27.50
CA LYS A 612 4.08 -7.08 28.70
C LYS A 612 4.59 -8.51 28.88
N GLN A 613 5.78 -8.82 28.35
CA GLN A 613 6.32 -10.18 28.43
C GLN A 613 6.65 -10.59 29.87
N ARG A 614 7.24 -9.70 30.66
CA ARG A 614 7.70 -9.96 32.03
C ARG A 614 7.86 -8.68 32.85
N ASP A 615 8.15 -8.82 34.13
CA ASP A 615 8.69 -7.75 34.97
C ASP A 615 10.09 -7.31 34.52
N THR A 616 10.46 -6.08 34.87
CA THR A 616 11.69 -5.40 34.44
C THR A 616 12.96 -6.03 35.02
N THR A 617 12.86 -6.53 36.26
CA THR A 617 13.94 -7.20 37.00
C THR A 617 13.47 -8.57 37.44
N PHE A 618 14.18 -9.63 37.02
CA PHE A 618 13.78 -11.01 37.28
C PHE A 618 14.95 -12.00 37.21
N HIS A 619 14.74 -13.17 37.81
CA HIS A 619 15.59 -14.35 37.63
C HIS A 619 14.86 -15.38 36.76
N GLN A 620 15.60 -16.04 35.88
CA GLN A 620 15.09 -17.16 35.08
C GLN A 620 16.12 -18.29 35.01
N GLN A 621 15.65 -19.53 35.14
CA GLN A 621 16.45 -20.71 34.83
C GLN A 621 16.02 -21.30 33.48
N ILE A 622 16.95 -21.44 32.54
CA ILE A 622 16.71 -22.06 31.23
C ILE A 622 17.66 -23.23 31.03
N ASN A 623 17.15 -24.45 30.87
CA ASN A 623 17.95 -25.68 30.73
C ASN A 623 19.07 -25.82 31.78
N GLY A 624 18.81 -25.39 33.03
CA GLY A 624 19.77 -25.45 34.13
C GLY A 624 20.76 -24.28 34.21
N VAL A 625 20.63 -23.27 33.34
CA VAL A 625 21.45 -22.05 33.33
C VAL A 625 20.66 -20.90 33.94
N HIS A 626 21.27 -20.13 34.84
CA HIS A 626 20.62 -19.02 35.54
C HIS A 626 20.90 -17.69 34.84
N PHE A 627 19.85 -16.94 34.55
CA PHE A 627 19.89 -15.60 33.98
C PHE A 627 19.27 -14.61 34.97
N PHE A 628 20.00 -13.55 35.31
CA PHE A 628 19.53 -12.47 36.17
C PHE A 628 19.41 -11.21 35.32
N SER A 629 18.17 -10.80 35.04
CA SER A 629 17.87 -9.59 34.27
C SER A 629 17.61 -8.44 35.22
N VAL A 630 18.27 -7.30 34.99
CA VAL A 630 18.07 -6.06 35.75
C VAL A 630 17.79 -4.89 34.82
N PHE A 631 16.98 -3.94 35.30
CA PHE A 631 16.59 -2.75 34.55
C PHE A 631 17.00 -1.48 35.31
N ILE A 632 17.56 -0.51 34.59
CA ILE A 632 18.14 0.70 35.20
C ILE A 632 17.75 2.01 34.49
N PHE A 633 16.93 1.97 33.45
CA PHE A 633 16.52 3.18 32.73
C PHE A 633 15.36 3.90 33.40
N ASN A 634 15.34 5.22 33.28
CA ASN A 634 14.22 6.04 33.69
C ASN A 634 13.04 5.86 32.71
N GLU A 635 11.90 5.38 33.18
CA GLU A 635 10.72 5.20 32.31
C GLU A 635 10.19 6.53 31.73
N SER A 636 10.54 7.67 32.32
CA SER A 636 10.13 9.00 31.85
C SER A 636 11.11 9.62 30.84
N ASP A 637 12.31 9.06 30.69
CA ASP A 637 13.36 9.56 29.80
C ASP A 637 14.10 8.39 29.16
N ILE A 638 13.79 8.15 27.88
CA ILE A 638 14.26 6.98 27.10
C ILE A 638 15.78 6.84 27.03
N ALA A 639 16.55 7.89 27.31
CA ALA A 639 18.01 7.84 27.24
C ALA A 639 18.70 7.91 28.63
N ALA A 640 17.94 8.15 29.70
CA ALA A 640 18.53 8.38 31.02
C ALA A 640 18.55 7.12 31.88
N VAL A 641 19.70 6.84 32.50
CA VAL A 641 19.81 5.89 33.62
C VAL A 641 19.38 6.57 34.91
N ASP A 642 18.67 5.84 35.78
CA ASP A 642 18.17 6.32 37.07
C ASP A 642 18.98 5.71 38.23
N ASP A 643 19.65 6.54 39.01
CA ASP A 643 20.44 6.14 40.19
C ASP A 643 19.64 5.29 41.21
N THR A 644 18.35 5.58 41.39
CA THR A 644 17.48 4.84 42.30
C THR A 644 17.27 3.43 41.76
N LEU A 645 16.99 3.29 40.46
CA LEU A 645 16.82 1.99 39.82
C LEU A 645 18.13 1.19 39.78
N VAL A 646 19.27 1.86 39.57
CA VAL A 646 20.61 1.24 39.70
C VAL A 646 20.78 0.62 41.09
N ASN A 647 20.57 1.40 42.15
CA ASN A 647 20.75 0.92 43.52
C ASN A 647 19.77 -0.23 43.86
N GLN A 648 18.52 -0.14 43.41
CA GLN A 648 17.52 -1.20 43.59
C GLN A 648 17.91 -2.48 42.86
N SER A 649 18.34 -2.37 41.60
CA SER A 649 18.77 -3.50 40.77
C SER A 649 20.01 -4.19 41.33
N ILE A 650 21.00 -3.44 41.81
CA ILE A 650 22.19 -4.00 42.46
C ILE A 650 21.84 -4.70 43.78
N THR A 651 20.99 -4.09 44.60
CA THR A 651 20.55 -4.69 45.88
C THR A 651 19.80 -5.99 45.61
N TRP A 652 18.83 -5.98 44.69
CA TRP A 652 18.09 -7.16 44.30
C TRP A 652 19.02 -8.26 43.77
N LEU A 653 20.00 -7.89 42.94
CA LEU A 653 20.97 -8.83 42.39
C LEU A 653 21.80 -9.48 43.51
N ASP A 654 22.34 -8.69 44.45
CA ASP A 654 23.12 -9.22 45.58
C ASP A 654 22.30 -10.19 46.44
N GLU A 655 21.03 -9.87 46.69
CA GLU A 655 20.12 -10.67 47.50
C GLU A 655 19.74 -12.00 46.82
N ASN A 656 19.50 -11.98 45.51
CA ASN A 656 18.95 -13.13 44.78
C ASN A 656 20.02 -14.04 44.19
N ILE A 657 21.17 -13.51 43.77
CA ILE A 657 22.18 -14.28 43.05
C ILE A 657 22.82 -15.38 43.90
N GLN A 658 22.94 -15.13 45.20
CA GLN A 658 23.45 -16.07 46.19
C GLN A 658 22.50 -17.26 46.46
N LEU A 659 21.22 -17.15 46.09
CA LEU A 659 20.22 -18.21 46.32
C LEU A 659 20.41 -19.39 45.35
N TYR A 660 21.12 -19.17 44.26
CA TYR A 660 21.25 -20.13 43.17
C TYR A 660 22.70 -20.61 42.99
N THR A 661 22.86 -21.90 42.71
CA THR A 661 24.16 -22.51 42.41
C THR A 661 24.26 -22.85 40.93
N GLY A 662 25.47 -23.05 40.43
CA GLY A 662 25.71 -23.33 39.00
C GLY A 662 25.98 -22.06 38.19
N THR A 663 25.76 -22.17 36.87
CA THR A 663 26.18 -21.16 35.89
C THR A 663 25.24 -19.98 35.85
N LYS A 664 25.81 -18.77 35.95
CA LYS A 664 25.07 -17.52 36.07
C LYS A 664 25.49 -16.52 34.99
N PHE A 665 24.50 -15.92 34.37
CA PHE A 665 24.63 -14.79 33.45
C PHE A 665 23.86 -13.60 34.01
N ILE A 666 24.37 -12.39 33.79
CA ILE A 666 23.66 -11.15 34.08
C ILE A 666 23.24 -10.52 32.75
N LEU A 667 21.98 -10.11 32.65
CA LEU A 667 21.41 -9.38 31.52
C LEU A 667 21.06 -7.97 31.98
N VAL A 668 21.53 -6.96 31.25
CA VAL A 668 21.19 -5.57 31.49
C VAL A 668 21.32 -4.82 30.18
N HIS A 669 20.31 -4.09 29.77
CA HIS A 669 20.35 -3.47 28.44
C HIS A 669 21.44 -2.39 28.33
N HIS A 670 21.58 -1.51 29.32
CA HIS A 670 22.64 -0.50 29.32
C HIS A 670 24.03 -1.13 29.58
N PRO A 671 25.06 -0.80 28.77
CA PRO A 671 26.41 -1.34 28.92
C PRO A 671 27.08 -0.87 30.22
N MET A 672 27.77 -1.79 30.90
CA MET A 672 28.65 -1.45 32.03
C MET A 672 30.02 -0.95 31.58
N TYR A 673 30.49 -1.44 30.43
CA TYR A 673 31.69 -1.02 29.72
C TYR A 673 31.29 -0.77 28.27
N SER A 674 31.83 0.29 27.68
CA SER A 674 31.39 0.76 26.37
C SER A 674 32.56 1.28 25.52
N THR A 675 32.45 1.04 24.22
CA THR A 675 33.21 1.75 23.17
C THR A 675 32.27 2.44 22.17
N GLY A 676 30.96 2.45 22.46
CA GLY A 676 29.90 3.02 21.62
C GLY A 676 29.51 4.44 22.05
N GLU A 677 28.47 4.97 21.42
CA GLU A 677 28.05 6.36 21.60
C GLU A 677 27.39 6.64 22.97
N PHE A 678 26.67 5.68 23.53
CA PHE A 678 25.92 5.92 24.75
C PHE A 678 26.82 5.88 25.99
N GLY A 679 27.83 5.02 25.97
CA GLY A 679 28.87 4.98 26.99
C GLY A 679 28.48 4.15 28.22
N SER A 680 29.40 4.08 29.18
CA SER A 680 29.20 3.42 30.47
C SER A 680 28.52 4.34 31.48
N TYR A 681 27.84 3.76 32.47
CA TYR A 681 27.27 4.53 33.58
C TYR A 681 28.06 4.32 34.90
N PRO A 682 28.82 5.31 35.40
CA PRO A 682 29.84 5.09 36.42
C PRO A 682 29.34 4.48 37.73
N LEU A 683 28.17 4.92 38.22
CA LEU A 683 27.59 4.36 39.45
C LEU A 683 27.27 2.87 39.27
N PHE A 684 26.59 2.53 38.18
CA PHE A 684 26.21 1.15 37.87
C PHE A 684 27.45 0.28 37.66
N THR A 685 28.42 0.74 36.86
CA THR A 685 29.66 0.01 36.60
C THR A 685 30.42 -0.29 37.88
N THR A 686 30.62 0.72 38.75
CA THR A 686 31.36 0.55 40.01
C THR A 686 30.67 -0.44 40.95
N GLN A 687 29.34 -0.38 41.04
CA GLN A 687 28.58 -1.29 41.90
C GLN A 687 28.52 -2.71 41.34
N LEU A 688 28.33 -2.86 40.03
CA LEU A 688 28.30 -4.17 39.38
C LEU A 688 29.67 -4.86 39.47
N GLU A 689 30.77 -4.13 39.36
CA GLU A 689 32.12 -4.70 39.57
C GLU A 689 32.27 -5.37 40.95
N ILE A 690 31.64 -4.84 41.99
CA ILE A 690 31.64 -5.45 43.34
C ILE A 690 30.89 -6.78 43.30
N ILE A 691 29.75 -6.85 42.62
CA ILE A 691 28.97 -8.08 42.45
C ILE A 691 29.79 -9.13 41.67
N LEU A 692 30.42 -8.72 40.56
CA LEU A 692 31.26 -9.61 39.75
C LEU A 692 32.49 -10.13 40.50
N ASP A 693 33.04 -9.33 41.42
CA ASP A 693 34.17 -9.74 42.25
C ASP A 693 33.74 -10.65 43.43
N LYS A 694 32.47 -10.60 43.83
CA LYS A 694 31.89 -11.37 44.95
C LYS A 694 31.35 -12.74 44.53
N TYR A 695 30.79 -12.87 43.33
CA TYR A 695 30.10 -14.08 42.87
C TYR A 695 30.72 -14.69 41.62
N ASP A 696 30.49 -15.98 41.45
CA ASP A 696 30.89 -16.72 40.26
C ASP A 696 29.91 -16.48 39.10
N ILE A 697 30.25 -15.48 38.28
CA ILE A 697 29.49 -15.00 37.13
C ILE A 697 30.27 -15.31 35.86
N LEU A 698 29.61 -15.94 34.91
CA LEU A 698 30.24 -16.40 33.70
C LEU A 698 30.33 -15.30 32.64
N ALA A 699 29.23 -14.55 32.47
CA ALA A 699 29.22 -13.38 31.61
C ALA A 699 28.15 -12.34 31.98
N VAL A 700 28.40 -11.09 31.57
CA VAL A 700 27.42 -10.00 31.53
C VAL A 700 27.09 -9.70 30.07
N ILE A 701 25.81 -9.60 29.74
CA ILE A 701 25.31 -9.36 28.39
C ILE A 701 24.51 -8.06 28.38
N THR A 702 24.88 -7.16 27.46
CA THR A 702 24.26 -5.84 27.31
C THR A 702 23.96 -5.49 25.86
N GLY A 703 23.32 -4.34 25.64
CA GLY A 703 22.94 -3.77 24.33
C GLY A 703 23.24 -2.27 24.26
N HIS A 704 22.30 -1.50 23.71
CA HIS A 704 22.19 -0.03 23.74
C HIS A 704 23.21 0.72 22.88
N ASP A 705 24.45 0.25 22.83
CA ASP A 705 25.55 0.92 22.13
C ASP A 705 25.53 0.74 20.61
N HIS A 706 24.58 -0.03 20.08
CA HIS A 706 24.39 -0.23 18.64
C HIS A 706 25.62 -0.81 17.89
N ILE A 707 26.52 -1.49 18.63
CA ILE A 707 27.74 -2.13 18.13
C ILE A 707 27.96 -3.48 18.82
N PHE A 708 28.96 -4.23 18.35
CA PHE A 708 29.54 -5.31 19.15
C PHE A 708 30.76 -4.81 19.93
N SER A 709 30.84 -5.11 21.23
CA SER A 709 32.06 -4.95 22.04
C SER A 709 32.24 -6.09 23.02
N SER A 710 33.48 -6.40 23.37
CA SER A 710 33.81 -7.46 24.33
C SER A 710 34.94 -7.07 25.25
N TYR A 711 34.81 -7.47 26.52
CA TYR A 711 35.75 -7.16 27.59
C TYR A 711 35.95 -8.40 28.47
N LYS A 712 37.10 -8.49 29.14
CA LYS A 712 37.37 -9.55 30.12
C LYS A 712 37.89 -8.98 31.43
N ARG A 713 37.10 -9.15 32.49
CA ARG A 713 37.49 -8.82 33.87
C ARG A 713 37.63 -10.12 34.66
N LYS A 714 38.86 -10.49 35.01
CA LYS A 714 39.17 -11.78 35.65
C LYS A 714 38.61 -12.95 34.80
N ASN A 715 37.67 -13.71 35.36
CA ASN A 715 37.00 -14.83 34.70
C ASN A 715 35.61 -14.48 34.16
N VAL A 716 35.22 -13.20 34.16
CA VAL A 716 33.93 -12.74 33.64
C VAL A 716 34.11 -12.16 32.24
N LEU A 717 33.38 -12.70 31.26
CA LEU A 717 33.26 -12.10 29.92
C LEU A 717 32.13 -11.07 29.92
N ILE A 718 32.37 -9.88 29.38
CA ILE A 718 31.36 -8.83 29.28
C ILE A 718 31.15 -8.54 27.80
N LEU A 719 29.91 -8.65 27.33
CA LEU A 719 29.54 -8.53 25.93
C LEU A 719 28.51 -7.42 25.76
N VAL A 720 28.81 -6.48 24.88
CA VAL A 720 27.87 -5.51 24.32
C VAL A 720 27.41 -6.10 22.99
N ALA A 721 26.18 -6.60 22.94
CA ALA A 721 25.60 -7.33 21.81
C ALA A 721 24.58 -6.49 21.03
N GLY A 722 24.74 -5.16 21.00
CA GLY A 722 23.75 -4.23 20.49
C GLY A 722 23.66 -4.09 18.99
N SER A 723 24.13 -5.05 18.21
CA SER A 723 24.18 -4.94 16.73
C SER A 723 23.21 -5.88 16.03
N GLY A 724 22.04 -6.14 16.64
CA GLY A 724 21.05 -7.13 16.18
C GLY A 724 20.10 -6.66 15.08
N GLY A 725 20.00 -5.36 14.79
CA GLY A 725 19.10 -4.82 13.77
C GLY A 725 18.97 -3.29 13.75
N GLY A 726 19.23 -2.60 14.86
CA GLY A 726 19.19 -1.14 14.95
C GLY A 726 20.27 -0.46 14.10
N PRO A 727 20.14 0.85 13.81
CA PRO A 727 21.17 1.60 13.11
C PRO A 727 22.51 1.48 13.81
N LEU A 728 23.60 1.21 13.09
CA LEU A 728 24.92 1.08 13.71
C LEU A 728 25.47 2.47 14.09
N ASP A 729 25.85 2.65 15.35
CA ASP A 729 26.36 3.92 15.86
C ASP A 729 27.89 3.94 15.90
N LYS A 730 28.48 4.39 14.78
CA LYS A 730 29.91 4.72 14.76
C LYS A 730 30.15 5.92 15.67
N VAL A 731 31.10 5.79 16.59
CA VAL A 731 31.54 6.92 17.42
C VAL A 731 32.31 7.92 16.56
N ASN A 732 31.60 8.87 15.96
CA ASN A 732 32.20 9.96 15.17
C ASN A 732 32.26 11.28 15.96
N ASP A 733 31.61 11.36 17.11
CA ASP A 733 31.60 12.56 17.96
C ASP A 733 32.72 12.51 19.01
N SER A 734 33.69 13.40 18.85
CA SER A 734 34.76 13.65 19.82
C SER A 734 34.25 14.05 21.22
N SER A 735 33.03 14.58 21.35
CA SER A 735 32.44 14.98 22.63
C SER A 735 32.05 13.79 23.51
N VAL A 736 31.87 12.61 22.89
CA VAL A 736 31.41 11.39 23.56
C VAL A 736 32.57 10.53 24.02
N MET A 737 33.59 10.35 23.19
CA MET A 737 34.71 9.43 23.44
C MET A 737 36.12 10.06 23.32
N GLU A 738 36.21 11.38 23.14
CA GLU A 738 37.46 12.14 22.98
C GLU A 738 38.41 11.52 21.93
N ASP A 739 39.59 11.06 22.35
CA ASP A 739 40.63 10.51 21.47
C ASP A 739 40.30 9.13 20.89
N ARG A 740 39.14 8.54 21.22
CA ARG A 740 38.69 7.21 20.74
C ARG A 740 37.57 7.26 19.69
N ILE A 741 37.51 8.34 18.92
CA ILE A 741 36.71 8.37 17.67
C ILE A 741 37.03 7.12 16.84
N TRP A 742 35.99 6.45 16.36
CA TRP A 742 36.08 5.28 15.50
C TRP A 742 36.62 5.69 14.12
N ASN A 743 37.94 5.73 13.98
CA ASN A 743 38.60 5.90 12.68
C ASN A 743 38.75 4.56 11.91
N ALA A 744 38.27 3.46 12.48
CA ALA A 744 38.36 2.11 11.94
C ALA A 744 37.07 1.32 12.20
N ASP A 745 36.79 0.31 11.38
CA ASP A 745 35.62 -0.56 11.55
C ASP A 745 35.78 -1.57 12.70
N GLN A 746 36.99 -1.71 13.25
CA GLN A 746 37.35 -2.61 14.34
C GLN A 746 38.29 -1.94 15.34
N LEU A 747 38.14 -2.27 16.63
CA LEU A 747 39.08 -1.91 17.69
C LEU A 747 39.62 -3.17 18.35
N LEU A 748 40.93 -3.21 18.65
CA LEU A 748 41.62 -4.38 19.18
C LEU A 748 42.39 -4.08 20.47
N GLY A 749 42.35 -5.02 21.41
CA GLY A 749 43.19 -5.08 22.61
C GLY A 749 42.71 -4.19 23.76
N PRO A 750 43.38 -4.19 24.92
CA PRO A 750 43.13 -3.17 25.93
C PRO A 750 43.35 -1.79 25.31
N LEU A 751 42.37 -0.90 25.46
CA LEU A 751 42.43 0.47 24.94
C LEU A 751 43.19 1.37 25.92
N PRO A 752 43.78 2.48 25.42
CA PRO A 752 44.41 3.48 26.29
C PRO A 752 43.44 3.96 27.37
N PHE A 753 43.99 4.23 28.57
CA PHE A 753 43.21 4.84 29.64
C PHE A 753 42.61 6.17 29.16
N SER A 754 41.36 6.39 29.53
CA SER A 754 40.63 7.61 29.27
C SER A 754 40.08 8.16 30.60
N PRO A 755 40.24 9.46 30.87
CA PRO A 755 39.63 10.09 32.04
C PRO A 755 38.11 10.23 31.92
N ASN A 756 37.56 10.11 30.71
CA ASN A 756 36.12 10.14 30.46
C ASN A 756 35.44 8.90 31.08
N ASP A 757 34.53 9.14 31.99
CA ASP A 757 33.78 8.16 32.77
C ASP A 757 32.74 7.38 31.95
N LYS A 758 32.37 7.87 30.76
CA LYS A 758 31.58 7.12 29.78
C LYS A 758 32.32 5.95 29.14
N SER A 759 33.58 5.75 29.48
CA SER A 759 34.45 4.84 28.73
C SER A 759 35.21 3.84 29.60
N MET A 760 34.57 3.49 30.71
CA MET A 760 35.07 2.51 31.66
C MET A 760 35.33 1.16 30.98
N GLY A 761 36.30 0.43 31.54
CA GLY A 761 36.67 -0.89 31.03
C GLY A 761 37.65 -0.89 29.86
N ALA A 762 38.20 0.26 29.47
CA ALA A 762 39.24 0.36 28.43
C ALA A 762 40.39 -0.65 28.63
N ASN A 763 40.86 -0.82 29.87
CA ASN A 763 41.92 -1.77 30.22
C ASN A 763 41.50 -3.25 30.17
N TYR A 764 40.19 -3.53 30.12
CA TYR A 764 39.61 -4.88 29.99
C TYR A 764 39.15 -5.19 28.57
N HIS A 765 39.16 -4.20 27.67
CA HIS A 765 38.68 -4.35 26.30
C HIS A 765 39.47 -5.42 25.53
N LEU A 766 38.75 -6.20 24.73
CA LEU A 766 39.31 -7.21 23.84
C LEU A 766 39.13 -6.84 22.38
N TYR A 767 37.88 -6.56 21.99
CA TYR A 767 37.47 -6.41 20.60
C TYR A 767 36.14 -5.66 20.49
N SER A 768 36.06 -4.71 19.56
CA SER A 768 34.81 -4.07 19.12
C SER A 768 34.71 -4.05 17.60
N PHE A 769 33.49 -4.10 17.09
CA PHE A 769 33.20 -4.17 15.66
C PHE A 769 31.96 -3.38 15.27
N CYS A 770 32.10 -2.57 14.23
CA CYS A 770 31.02 -1.82 13.58
C CYS A 770 30.28 -2.64 12.53
N GLY A 771 29.53 -3.64 12.94
CA GLY A 771 28.74 -4.42 12.00
C GLY A 771 27.63 -5.14 12.70
N TYR A 772 26.70 -5.65 11.91
CA TYR A 772 25.60 -6.45 12.43
C TYR A 772 26.11 -7.80 12.91
N THR A 773 25.90 -8.13 14.17
CA THR A 773 26.38 -9.39 14.73
C THR A 773 25.32 -10.12 15.52
N ARG A 774 25.57 -11.41 15.72
CA ARG A 774 24.99 -12.19 16.82
C ARG A 774 26.08 -12.89 17.59
N THR A 775 25.80 -13.23 18.84
CA THR A 775 26.66 -14.12 19.63
C THR A 775 26.02 -15.50 19.74
N GLU A 776 26.78 -16.54 19.43
CA GLU A 776 26.40 -17.94 19.62
C GLU A 776 27.17 -18.47 20.83
N VAL A 777 26.48 -19.11 21.77
CA VAL A 777 27.07 -19.65 22.99
C VAL A 777 26.89 -21.15 23.04
N GLU A 778 27.98 -21.89 23.24
CA GLU A 778 27.97 -23.32 23.52
C GLU A 778 28.55 -23.57 24.92
N LEU A 779 27.68 -23.98 25.84
CA LEU A 779 28.01 -24.33 27.20
C LEU A 779 28.10 -25.84 27.34
N THR A 780 29.25 -26.36 27.74
CA THR A 780 29.45 -27.79 28.07
C THR A 780 29.67 -27.97 29.58
N LYS A 781 30.03 -29.18 30.00
CA LYS A 781 30.36 -29.46 31.42
C LYS A 781 31.59 -28.70 31.91
N SER A 782 32.56 -28.43 31.04
CA SER A 782 33.87 -27.88 31.43
C SER A 782 34.25 -26.59 30.73
N VAL A 783 33.68 -26.32 29.55
CA VAL A 783 34.07 -25.17 28.71
C VAL A 783 32.84 -24.45 28.20
N VAL A 784 32.95 -23.14 28.10
CA VAL A 784 31.99 -22.26 27.42
C VAL A 784 32.68 -21.61 26.24
N THR A 785 32.06 -21.70 25.07
CA THR A 785 32.52 -21.08 23.83
C THR A 785 31.54 -20.01 23.39
N TYR A 786 32.05 -18.84 23.01
CA TYR A 786 31.29 -17.73 22.44
C TYR A 786 31.80 -17.49 21.03
N LEU A 787 30.94 -17.56 20.03
CA LEU A 787 31.26 -17.24 18.63
C LEU A 787 30.51 -15.98 18.24
N ILE A 788 31.24 -14.98 17.76
CA ILE A 788 30.67 -13.73 17.26
C ILE A 788 30.59 -13.85 15.76
N ARG A 789 29.37 -13.80 15.22
CA ARG A 789 29.11 -13.97 13.79
C ARG A 789 28.65 -12.66 13.18
N ASP A 790 29.29 -12.25 12.10
CA ASP A 790 28.80 -11.15 11.26
C ASP A 790 27.57 -11.63 10.48
N LEU A 791 26.47 -10.89 10.57
CA LEU A 791 25.21 -11.23 9.93
C LEU A 791 25.24 -11.00 8.42
N LEU A 792 26.15 -10.18 7.89
CA LEU A 792 26.23 -9.93 6.46
C LEU A 792 27.06 -11.00 5.73
N SER A 793 28.30 -11.22 6.18
CA SER A 793 29.19 -12.23 5.60
C SER A 793 28.91 -13.65 6.07
N TRP A 794 28.25 -13.81 7.24
CA TRP A 794 28.09 -15.07 7.97
C TRP A 794 29.38 -15.64 8.56
N GLU A 795 30.49 -14.91 8.50
CA GLU A 795 31.78 -15.34 9.05
C GLU A 795 31.83 -15.20 10.57
N VAL A 796 32.59 -16.08 11.22
CA VAL A 796 32.93 -15.94 12.64
C VAL A 796 34.07 -14.95 12.75
N ILE A 797 33.82 -13.79 13.35
CA ILE A 797 34.79 -12.69 13.46
C ILE A 797 35.59 -12.73 14.78
N ALA A 798 35.04 -13.38 15.81
CA ALA A 798 35.74 -13.59 17.07
C ALA A 798 35.27 -14.88 17.77
N GLU A 799 36.16 -15.51 18.53
CA GLU A 799 35.89 -16.70 19.34
C GLU A 799 36.50 -16.53 20.73
N TYR A 800 35.70 -16.76 21.77
CA TYR A 800 36.15 -16.78 23.16
C TYR A 800 35.88 -18.12 23.80
N LYS A 801 36.85 -18.65 24.55
CA LYS A 801 36.72 -19.86 25.35
C LYS A 801 37.07 -19.59 26.81
N GLN A 802 36.28 -20.15 27.72
CA GLN A 802 36.56 -20.14 29.15
C GLN A 802 36.22 -21.46 29.80
N ASP A 803 37.00 -21.82 30.82
CA ASP A 803 36.70 -22.93 31.70
C ASP A 803 35.54 -22.57 32.64
N ARG A 804 34.71 -23.56 32.96
CA ARG A 804 33.48 -23.41 33.75
C ARG A 804 33.69 -23.67 35.24
#